data_AF-A0A413QKY8-F1
#
_entry.id   AF-A0A413QKY8-F1
#
_cell.length_a   1.000
_cell.length_b   1.000
_cell.length_c   1.000
_cell.angle_alpha   90.00
_cell.angle_beta   90.00
_cell.angle_gamma   90.00
#
_symmetry.space_group_name_H-M   'P 1'
#
loop_
_entity.id
_entity.type
_entity.pdbx_description
1 polymer ?
#
loop_
_entity_poly.entity_id
_entity_poly.type
_entity_poly.pdbx_seq_one_letter_code
_entity_poly.pdbx_strand_id
1 'polypeptide(L)'
;MNLKKGTSMKAKKIISIALAIAMLLMTPTQAVFAEGQQEVTEDANIEIKNADFQKMETTENVPDVTLYDEKINNDTVEENQETEITQQTDKLNYVVVNKKYIEQGDEQQIVVSVGNGITVEAATLNYHRVSDGKTYQAEMTQSNEEALMFDISYVKNAETGEYQLDSLDYSVSGENRKIEFSEAGIDAKYGVNTEVKTDADAQISNPDSSSDNEIVEDVVSFDEEGNQISENSIEEAIAAQQADSTKSRAVASDTKTKNVVVVLDPGHDATHAGAIGVNGLREEVLTLKIARYCKEELQQYSGVTVYMTRESEACPNPGTSSTNDNAKRVAYAKSVGANVYVSIHMNSGASGAHGAEVYYPNSNYRSDIGVEGNKLASKVLEQLVALGLYNRGVKIENSGTGDTYADGSLADKFGVIRGSKNAGFPGIIIEHAFITNSSDAAFLSNENNLKRLGQADAAGIVNYFGLTKGTWIQDSTGWWFRNADGTYPANQWAYINGAWYHFNTAGYRENGWITLNGVRFYLEADGRMVTGWKQMEETWYYFDGSGAMRTGWLQLGSTWYWLDNDGKMVTGWKSFGRYWYYLGPSGNMYVGNCSIDGKRYQFCDTGYVVDSWIYQDGIWYYCNSDRTYVKGFKKIGSATYYFNDKEQMATGWQNINDSWYYFESSGVMKTGWLLLNNTWYWFENDGKMVTGWKRVGAYSYYFEKNGAMCIGKKTIDGKSYDFGTSGGILTGWYIKDNAWYYTKDDLTMAVGMNQIGKNKFYFESNGRMVTGWKYVDNNWYYFDSMGAMRTGWLQLGNTWYWLESDGKMATGWKDFGPYWYYFGASGNMYVGNCSVESKRYQFCNTGYVVDSWIYQNGIWYYCNSDRTYAKGFKQIGGATYYFNDKEQMATGWQNINDSWYYFEGSGVMKTGWLLLNNTWYWLENDGKMKTGWKSFGNVRYYFEQSGSMVTGVRTIDGQKYDFGADGVCKNVQSGWNLENEDWYYIIDGSPKKGWLLLGNTWYYLDSSTGIMRTGWVNVNNQWYYMDSNGAMLTGYQKIENQWYYFNKSLKKIPNGALGYTGVTPIMGTSTLGKDRVTVVQKIVSHYTASGKLYPSNALNGVGVLGGTGGAQYCHFL
;
A
#
# COMPACT_ATOMS: atom_id res chain seq x y z
N MET A 1 14.97 21.25 40.88
CA MET A 1 13.70 20.99 41.59
C MET A 1 12.59 21.82 40.96
N ASN A 2 11.58 21.12 40.41
CA ASN A 2 10.18 21.50 40.18
C ASN A 2 9.73 22.97 40.00
N LEU A 3 9.11 23.19 38.83
CA LEU A 3 7.80 23.83 38.58
C LEU A 3 7.57 25.29 39.02
N LYS A 4 7.54 26.23 38.05
CA LYS A 4 6.32 26.95 37.58
C LYS A 4 6.62 28.18 36.70
N LYS A 5 5.73 28.35 35.71
CA LYS A 5 5.18 29.59 35.11
C LYS A 5 6.08 30.47 34.23
N GLY A 6 5.57 30.81 33.04
CA GLY A 6 5.87 32.10 32.40
C GLY A 6 5.70 32.18 30.88
N THR A 7 4.44 32.15 30.41
CA THR A 7 3.83 32.99 29.34
C THR A 7 4.68 33.53 28.15
N SER A 8 4.22 33.32 26.89
CA SER A 8 3.67 34.36 25.96
C SER A 8 4.49 34.37 24.64
N MET A 9 4.01 34.52 23.39
CA MET A 9 2.82 35.14 22.81
C MET A 9 2.72 34.83 21.29
N LYS A 10 1.52 35.02 20.71
CA LYS A 10 1.13 35.17 19.26
C LYS A 10 0.96 33.86 18.46
N ALA A 11 -0.10 33.64 17.69
CA ALA A 11 -1.36 34.35 17.45
C ALA A 11 -2.37 33.37 16.77
N LYS A 12 -3.67 33.61 16.99
CA LYS A 12 -4.81 32.93 16.37
C LYS A 12 -5.12 33.51 14.98
N LYS A 13 -5.70 32.70 14.06
CA LYS A 13 -7.10 32.74 13.52
C LYS A 13 -7.25 32.47 11.99
N ILE A 14 -8.31 31.69 11.65
CA ILE A 14 -9.11 31.60 10.39
C ILE A 14 -8.55 30.61 9.32
N ILE A 15 -9.16 29.44 9.04
CA ILE A 15 -10.44 29.03 8.37
C ILE A 15 -10.43 29.15 6.83
N SER A 16 -10.47 27.97 6.19
CA SER A 16 -11.16 27.49 4.96
C SER A 16 -11.06 28.22 3.61
N ILE A 17 -10.73 27.45 2.56
CA ILE A 17 -11.11 27.46 1.11
C ILE A 17 -10.31 26.26 0.51
N ALA A 18 -10.73 25.36 -0.39
CA ALA A 18 -11.73 25.34 -1.46
C ALA A 18 -12.22 23.90 -1.72
N LEU A 19 -13.46 23.76 -2.18
CA LEU A 19 -13.94 22.60 -2.93
C LEU A 19 -14.99 23.11 -3.92
N ALA A 20 -14.61 23.26 -5.20
CA ALA A 20 -15.51 23.45 -6.33
C ALA A 20 -14.75 23.23 -7.64
N ILE A 21 -15.22 22.28 -8.46
CA ILE A 21 -15.57 22.39 -9.88
C ILE A 21 -15.60 20.97 -10.47
N ALA A 22 -16.81 20.48 -10.76
CA ALA A 22 -17.15 19.74 -11.97
C ALA A 22 -18.61 19.27 -11.84
N MET A 23 -19.54 20.00 -12.46
CA MET A 23 -20.75 19.49 -13.12
C MET A 23 -21.64 20.67 -13.48
N LEU A 24 -21.47 21.16 -14.70
CA LEU A 24 -22.49 21.92 -15.41
C LEU A 24 -22.40 21.47 -16.86
N LEU A 25 -23.40 20.72 -17.31
CA LEU A 25 -23.95 20.69 -18.67
C LEU A 25 -25.03 19.60 -18.68
N MET A 26 -26.30 20.01 -18.58
CA MET A 26 -27.43 19.40 -19.31
C MET A 26 -28.68 20.25 -19.05
N THR A 27 -29.14 20.90 -20.11
CA THR A 27 -30.43 21.61 -20.20
C THR A 27 -31.59 20.62 -20.38
N PRO A 28 -32.84 21.03 -20.07
CA PRO A 28 -33.98 20.13 -19.99
C PRO A 28 -34.66 19.93 -21.35
N THR A 29 -35.19 18.72 -21.60
CA THR A 29 -36.23 18.50 -22.60
C THR A 29 -37.41 17.73 -21.99
N GLN A 30 -38.57 18.16 -22.45
CA GLN A 30 -39.92 17.96 -21.91
C GLN A 30 -40.42 16.52 -21.96
N ALA A 31 -41.37 16.24 -21.07
CA ALA A 31 -42.25 15.08 -21.10
C ALA A 31 -43.24 15.13 -22.28
N VAL A 32 -43.50 13.98 -22.90
CA VAL A 32 -44.78 13.64 -23.55
C VAL A 32 -45.13 12.18 -23.25
N PHE A 33 -46.40 11.99 -22.89
CA PHE A 33 -47.12 10.76 -22.55
C PHE A 33 -47.07 9.65 -23.61
N ALA A 34 -47.21 8.39 -23.20
CA ALA A 34 -48.31 7.51 -23.64
C ALA A 34 -48.33 6.16 -22.89
N GLU A 35 -49.54 5.64 -22.74
CA GLU A 35 -50.03 4.50 -21.98
C GLU A 35 -49.60 3.13 -22.51
N GLY A 36 -49.77 2.08 -21.68
CA GLY A 36 -49.85 0.70 -22.14
C GLY A 36 -49.78 -0.34 -21.03
N GLN A 37 -50.94 -0.75 -20.51
CA GLN A 37 -51.13 -1.95 -19.69
C GLN A 37 -50.69 -3.22 -20.44
N GLN A 38 -50.09 -4.21 -19.77
CA GLN A 38 -50.70 -5.53 -19.48
C GLN A 38 -49.69 -6.49 -18.80
N GLU A 39 -49.97 -6.76 -17.53
CA GLU A 39 -50.24 -8.08 -16.93
C GLU A 39 -49.67 -9.38 -17.56
N VAL A 40 -49.27 -10.30 -16.66
CA VAL A 40 -49.38 -11.79 -16.72
C VAL A 40 -48.06 -12.59 -16.57
N THR A 41 -47.85 -13.01 -15.30
CA THR A 41 -47.54 -14.36 -14.73
C THR A 41 -46.31 -15.22 -15.08
N GLU A 42 -45.84 -15.83 -13.98
CA GLU A 42 -45.41 -17.23 -13.76
C GLU A 42 -43.97 -17.67 -14.10
N ASP A 43 -43.23 -17.92 -13.01
CA ASP A 43 -42.50 -19.14 -12.65
C ASP A 43 -41.73 -19.92 -13.72
N ALA A 44 -40.41 -20.01 -13.54
CA ALA A 44 -39.70 -21.29 -13.43
C ALA A 44 -38.24 -21.10 -13.00
N ASN A 45 -37.84 -21.84 -11.95
CA ASN A 45 -36.45 -22.19 -11.67
C ASN A 45 -35.84 -22.98 -12.84
N ILE A 46 -34.53 -22.84 -13.11
CA ILE A 46 -33.60 -23.96 -13.37
C ILE A 46 -32.14 -23.48 -13.29
N GLU A 47 -31.40 -24.25 -12.50
CA GLU A 47 -29.96 -24.51 -12.34
C GLU A 47 -28.89 -23.99 -13.34
N ILE A 48 -27.86 -23.39 -12.72
CA ILE A 48 -26.41 -23.68 -12.78
C ILE A 48 -25.83 -24.31 -14.06
N LYS A 49 -24.83 -23.64 -14.67
CA LYS A 49 -23.56 -24.25 -15.12
C LYS A 49 -22.40 -23.25 -15.07
N ASN A 50 -21.30 -23.70 -14.43
CA ASN A 50 -19.98 -23.07 -14.39
C ASN A 50 -19.32 -23.01 -15.77
N ALA A 51 -18.51 -21.97 -16.01
CA ALA A 51 -17.21 -22.05 -16.68
C ALA A 51 -16.45 -20.71 -16.56
N ASP A 52 -15.44 -20.71 -15.70
CA ASP A 52 -14.04 -20.34 -15.98
C ASP A 52 -13.63 -19.06 -16.72
N PHE A 53 -12.74 -18.35 -16.02
CA PHE A 53 -11.52 -17.65 -16.46
C PHE A 53 -11.64 -16.54 -17.52
N GLN A 54 -11.28 -15.31 -17.11
CA GLN A 54 -9.95 -14.78 -17.45
C GLN A 54 -9.58 -13.54 -16.61
N LYS A 55 -8.36 -13.62 -16.08
CA LYS A 55 -7.59 -12.57 -15.40
C LYS A 55 -6.99 -11.67 -16.48
N MET A 56 -7.23 -10.36 -16.41
CA MET A 56 -6.45 -9.35 -17.15
C MET A 56 -5.71 -8.49 -16.13
N GLU A 57 -4.39 -8.44 -16.31
CA GLU A 57 -3.46 -7.53 -15.64
C GLU A 57 -3.78 -6.08 -15.96
N THR A 58 -3.56 -5.19 -14.98
CA THR A 58 -3.07 -3.83 -15.23
C THR A 58 -2.18 -3.38 -14.07
N THR A 59 -0.92 -3.11 -14.42
CA THR A 59 0.02 -2.15 -13.84
C THR A 59 -0.63 -0.74 -13.84
N GLU A 60 -0.24 0.31 -13.10
CA GLU A 60 0.96 0.69 -12.37
C GLU A 60 0.66 1.94 -11.51
N ASN A 61 1.56 2.27 -10.58
CA ASN A 61 1.90 3.59 -10.03
C ASN A 61 1.12 4.19 -8.83
N VAL A 62 1.82 4.22 -7.70
CA VAL A 62 1.65 5.14 -6.56
C VAL A 62 3.00 5.84 -6.34
N PRO A 63 3.03 7.15 -6.02
CA PRO A 63 4.22 7.98 -6.17
C PRO A 63 5.13 8.08 -4.93
N ASP A 64 6.35 8.46 -5.28
CA ASP A 64 7.50 9.00 -4.54
C ASP A 64 7.19 9.90 -3.33
N VAL A 65 7.83 9.64 -2.18
CA VAL A 65 8.15 10.66 -1.16
C VAL A 65 9.51 10.36 -0.54
N THR A 66 10.35 11.37 -0.65
CA THR A 66 11.76 11.48 -0.31
C THR A 66 12.07 11.70 1.17
N LEU A 67 13.31 11.36 1.48
CA LEU A 67 14.08 11.45 2.72
C LEU A 67 14.23 12.88 3.28
N TYR A 68 14.34 12.97 4.61
CA TYR A 68 15.10 14.03 5.29
C TYR A 68 16.04 13.42 6.34
N ASP A 69 17.30 13.80 6.22
CA ASP A 69 18.44 13.59 7.13
C ASP A 69 18.24 14.25 8.50
N GLU A 70 18.85 13.69 9.55
CA GLU A 70 19.85 14.46 10.32
C GLU A 70 20.82 13.58 11.13
N LYS A 71 22.10 13.96 10.96
CA LYS A 71 23.38 13.47 11.50
C LYS A 71 23.48 13.36 13.03
N ILE A 72 24.28 12.40 13.51
CA ILE A 72 25.40 12.60 14.47
C ILE A 72 26.48 11.54 14.13
N ASN A 73 27.50 11.91 13.33
CA ASN A 73 28.90 12.13 13.72
C ASN A 73 29.60 11.02 14.54
N ASN A 74 30.34 10.20 13.80
CA ASN A 74 31.49 9.42 14.24
C ASN A 74 32.67 10.32 14.59
N ASP A 75 33.30 10.07 15.73
CA ASP A 75 34.72 10.32 15.97
C ASP A 75 35.24 9.09 16.71
N THR A 76 36.02 8.25 16.01
CA THR A 76 37.25 7.60 16.44
C THR A 76 37.70 6.67 15.33
N VAL A 77 38.69 7.12 14.57
CA VAL A 77 39.52 6.28 13.72
C VAL A 77 40.57 5.66 14.65
N GLU A 78 40.52 4.34 14.82
CA GLU A 78 41.71 3.56 15.19
C GLU A 78 42.16 2.81 13.94
N GLU A 79 43.29 3.28 13.40
CA GLU A 79 44.13 2.50 12.48
C GLU A 79 44.59 1.24 13.21
N ASN A 80 44.38 0.07 12.60
CA ASN A 80 45.16 -1.12 12.91
C ASN A 80 45.54 -1.84 11.61
N GLN A 81 46.78 -1.53 11.18
CA GLN A 81 47.81 -2.43 10.66
C GLN A 81 47.36 -3.57 9.72
N GLU A 82 47.60 -3.37 8.43
CA GLU A 82 47.80 -4.48 7.47
C GLU A 82 49.00 -5.33 7.89
N THR A 83 48.74 -6.56 8.32
CA THR A 83 49.75 -7.62 8.39
C THR A 83 49.87 -8.28 7.02
N GLU A 84 51.06 -8.19 6.41
CA GLU A 84 51.41 -8.92 5.18
C GLU A 84 51.15 -10.43 5.35
N ILE A 85 50.32 -10.98 4.47
CA ILE A 85 50.03 -12.42 4.37
C ILE A 85 51.01 -13.02 3.36
N THR A 86 51.83 -13.97 3.82
CA THR A 86 52.79 -14.69 2.95
C THR A 86 52.07 -15.84 2.25
N GLN A 87 52.04 -15.85 0.91
CA GLN A 87 51.53 -16.99 0.13
C GLN A 87 52.46 -18.21 0.28
N GLN A 88 52.06 -19.17 1.11
CA GLN A 88 52.58 -20.53 1.10
C GLN A 88 51.38 -21.48 0.98
N THR A 89 51.32 -22.24 -0.13
CA THR A 89 50.16 -23.07 -0.49
C THR A 89 50.22 -24.41 0.24
N ASP A 90 49.48 -24.56 1.34
CA ASP A 90 49.15 -25.87 1.90
C ASP A 90 48.06 -26.55 1.05
N LYS A 91 48.12 -27.87 0.93
CA LYS A 91 47.15 -28.66 0.13
C LYS A 91 45.77 -28.63 0.79
N LEU A 92 44.76 -28.23 0.02
CA LEU A 92 43.34 -28.39 0.35
C LEU A 92 42.93 -29.84 0.05
N ASN A 93 42.38 -30.56 1.03
CA ASN A 93 42.06 -31.98 0.91
C ASN A 93 40.64 -32.18 0.34
N TYR A 94 39.65 -31.45 0.87
CA TYR A 94 38.27 -31.45 0.35
C TYR A 94 37.47 -30.22 0.85
N VAL A 95 36.40 -29.90 0.11
CA VAL A 95 35.36 -28.94 0.48
C VAL A 95 34.01 -29.63 0.33
N VAL A 96 33.20 -29.64 1.38
CA VAL A 96 31.86 -30.25 1.39
C VAL A 96 30.82 -29.19 1.67
N VAL A 97 29.80 -29.14 0.82
CA VAL A 97 28.60 -28.33 0.99
C VAL A 97 27.45 -29.26 1.35
N ASN A 98 26.97 -29.22 2.60
CA ASN A 98 26.04 -30.21 3.14
C ASN A 98 24.72 -30.30 2.35
N LYS A 99 24.18 -29.17 1.90
CA LYS A 99 22.93 -29.14 1.12
C LYS A 99 23.06 -28.26 -0.12
N LYS A 100 22.78 -28.81 -1.31
CA LYS A 100 22.74 -28.03 -2.57
C LYS A 100 21.61 -26.98 -2.57
N TYR A 101 20.52 -27.27 -1.87
CA TYR A 101 19.37 -26.37 -1.69
C TYR A 101 18.97 -26.37 -0.22
N ILE A 102 18.74 -25.18 0.34
CA ILE A 102 18.16 -25.01 1.67
C ILE A 102 16.94 -24.10 1.60
N GLU A 103 15.96 -24.36 2.47
CA GLU A 103 14.83 -23.45 2.65
C GLU A 103 15.21 -22.29 3.58
N GLN A 104 14.60 -21.13 3.37
CA GLN A 104 14.88 -19.97 4.21
C GLN A 104 14.43 -20.18 5.67
N GLY A 105 15.41 -20.26 6.57
CA GLY A 105 15.23 -20.62 7.98
C GLY A 105 16.00 -21.88 8.38
N ASP A 106 16.53 -22.63 7.41
CA ASP A 106 17.48 -23.71 7.62
C ASP A 106 18.92 -23.19 7.76
N GLU A 107 19.78 -24.01 8.36
CA GLU A 107 21.23 -23.78 8.44
C GLU A 107 21.94 -24.56 7.32
N GLN A 108 22.92 -23.91 6.68
CA GLN A 108 23.88 -24.56 5.80
C GLN A 108 25.12 -24.95 6.60
N GLN A 109 25.68 -26.12 6.31
CA GLN A 109 26.96 -26.55 6.89
C GLN A 109 27.99 -26.71 5.78
N ILE A 110 29.14 -26.07 5.95
CA ILE A 110 30.29 -26.21 5.05
C ILE A 110 31.42 -26.85 5.84
N VAL A 111 32.07 -27.86 5.26
CA VAL A 111 33.26 -28.49 5.85
C VAL A 111 34.44 -28.30 4.90
N VAL A 112 35.55 -27.81 5.42
CA VAL A 112 36.79 -27.59 4.66
C VAL A 112 37.94 -28.30 5.36
N SER A 113 38.71 -29.11 4.63
CA SER A 113 39.89 -29.81 5.17
C SER A 113 41.18 -29.28 4.55
N VAL A 114 42.12 -28.88 5.41
CA VAL A 114 43.41 -28.31 5.03
C VAL A 114 44.55 -29.17 5.57
N GLY A 115 45.29 -29.84 4.69
CA GLY A 115 46.54 -30.58 4.98
C GLY A 115 46.50 -31.69 6.05
N ASN A 116 47.50 -32.57 6.05
CA ASN A 116 47.63 -33.61 7.08
C ASN A 116 48.50 -33.10 8.24
N GLY A 117 48.00 -33.20 9.47
CA GLY A 117 48.75 -32.87 10.70
C GLY A 117 48.96 -31.38 11.03
N ILE A 118 48.13 -30.46 10.51
CA ILE A 118 48.14 -29.04 10.89
C ILE A 118 46.98 -28.69 11.82
N THR A 119 47.27 -28.09 12.98
CA THR A 119 46.24 -27.60 13.91
C THR A 119 45.89 -26.16 13.59
N VAL A 120 44.65 -25.94 13.13
CA VAL A 120 44.13 -24.60 12.81
C VAL A 120 43.59 -23.93 14.07
N GLU A 121 44.05 -22.71 14.34
CA GLU A 121 43.70 -21.94 15.55
C GLU A 121 42.41 -21.11 15.35
N ALA A 122 42.25 -20.52 14.17
CA ALA A 122 41.05 -19.80 13.73
C ALA A 122 40.94 -19.87 12.21
N ALA A 123 39.71 -19.89 11.69
CA ALA A 123 39.44 -19.87 10.26
C ALA A 123 38.14 -19.12 9.93
N THR A 124 38.17 -18.40 8.81
CA THR A 124 37.07 -17.62 8.26
C THR A 124 36.83 -18.05 6.80
N LEU A 125 35.60 -18.46 6.51
CA LEU A 125 35.14 -18.83 5.18
C LEU A 125 34.51 -17.61 4.50
N ASN A 126 35.06 -17.21 3.35
CA ASN A 126 34.53 -16.13 2.52
C ASN A 126 33.66 -16.69 1.39
N TYR A 127 32.50 -16.09 1.17
CA TYR A 127 31.56 -16.49 0.12
C TYR A 127 30.73 -15.28 -0.36
N HIS A 128 30.16 -15.34 -1.57
CA HIS A 128 29.35 -14.25 -2.09
C HIS A 128 28.04 -14.74 -2.69
N ARG A 129 27.06 -13.84 -2.72
CA ARG A 129 25.80 -14.06 -3.44
C ARG A 129 26.01 -13.67 -4.91
N VAL A 130 25.77 -14.62 -5.81
CA VAL A 130 26.06 -14.50 -7.24
C VAL A 130 25.23 -13.39 -7.91
N SER A 131 23.99 -13.16 -7.46
CA SER A 131 23.08 -12.21 -8.10
C SER A 131 23.47 -10.73 -7.97
N ASP A 132 24.12 -10.34 -6.88
CA ASP A 132 24.52 -8.96 -6.61
C ASP A 132 25.99 -8.79 -6.20
N GLY A 133 26.76 -9.89 -6.15
CA GLY A 133 28.17 -9.89 -5.78
C GLY A 133 28.42 -9.55 -4.31
N LYS A 134 27.38 -9.55 -3.47
CA LYS A 134 27.52 -9.21 -2.06
C LYS A 134 28.30 -10.30 -1.33
N THR A 135 29.39 -9.93 -0.67
CA THR A 135 30.26 -10.86 0.07
C THR A 135 29.83 -11.03 1.52
N TYR A 136 30.14 -12.19 2.06
CA TYR A 136 29.80 -12.68 3.38
C TYR A 136 30.96 -13.47 3.98
N GLN A 137 30.99 -13.59 5.30
CA GLN A 137 32.02 -14.31 6.05
C GLN A 137 31.35 -15.19 7.11
N ALA A 138 31.86 -16.42 7.27
CA ALA A 138 31.47 -17.33 8.33
C ALA A 138 32.69 -17.75 9.14
N GLU A 139 32.61 -17.65 10.45
CA GLU A 139 33.65 -18.11 11.37
C GLU A 139 33.52 -19.61 11.62
N MET A 140 34.65 -20.29 11.79
CA MET A 140 34.69 -21.72 12.12
C MET A 140 33.93 -22.00 13.42
N THR A 141 32.96 -22.91 13.37
CA THR A 141 32.12 -23.31 14.51
C THR A 141 32.65 -24.56 15.22
N GLN A 142 33.32 -25.46 14.50
CA GLN A 142 33.94 -26.66 15.05
C GLN A 142 35.19 -27.06 14.25
N SER A 143 36.16 -27.66 14.92
CA SER A 143 37.36 -28.25 14.29
C SER A 143 37.66 -29.64 14.87
N ASN A 144 38.06 -30.59 14.02
CA ASN A 144 38.84 -31.76 14.40
C ASN A 144 40.21 -31.69 13.70
N GLU A 145 41.18 -32.54 14.06
CA GLU A 145 42.60 -32.42 13.68
C GLU A 145 42.90 -32.14 12.18
N GLU A 146 41.95 -32.37 11.26
CA GLU A 146 42.10 -32.07 9.82
C GLU A 146 40.85 -31.48 9.12
N ALA A 147 39.72 -31.22 9.83
CA ALA A 147 38.47 -30.70 9.23
C ALA A 147 37.88 -29.51 10.01
N LEU A 148 37.51 -28.45 9.27
CA LEU A 148 36.96 -27.20 9.77
C LEU A 148 35.49 -27.10 9.35
N MET A 149 34.59 -26.88 10.30
CA MET A 149 33.15 -26.77 10.08
C MET A 149 32.69 -25.32 10.23
N PHE A 150 31.77 -24.90 9.36
CA PHE A 150 31.15 -23.58 9.33
C PHE A 150 29.63 -23.75 9.25
N ASP A 151 28.89 -23.14 10.19
CA ASP A 151 27.44 -23.07 10.15
C ASP A 151 26.98 -21.68 9.68
N ILE A 152 26.16 -21.64 8.63
CA ILE A 152 25.66 -20.41 8.02
C ILE A 152 24.14 -20.37 8.13
N SER A 153 23.62 -19.35 8.83
CA SER A 153 22.18 -19.14 9.01
C SER A 153 21.67 -17.97 8.16
N TYR A 154 20.50 -18.13 7.54
CA TYR A 154 19.90 -17.11 6.68
C TYR A 154 18.68 -16.45 7.31
N VAL A 155 18.65 -15.12 7.31
CA VAL A 155 17.57 -14.34 7.94
C VAL A 155 16.34 -14.30 7.02
N LYS A 156 15.15 -14.43 7.64
CA LYS A 156 13.86 -14.46 6.92
C LYS A 156 13.58 -13.12 6.22
N ASN A 157 13.36 -13.19 4.89
CA ASN A 157 12.95 -12.14 3.94
C ASN A 157 14.04 -11.24 3.29
N ALA A 158 15.33 -11.59 3.27
CA ALA A 158 16.34 -10.76 2.58
C ALA A 158 17.43 -11.51 1.76
N GLU A 159 17.55 -12.83 1.88
CA GLU A 159 18.78 -13.56 1.51
C GLU A 159 18.59 -14.72 0.50
N THR A 160 17.51 -14.72 -0.28
CA THR A 160 17.31 -15.68 -1.38
C THR A 160 18.35 -15.48 -2.49
N GLY A 161 18.88 -16.58 -3.04
CA GLY A 161 19.80 -16.54 -4.17
C GLY A 161 20.80 -17.72 -4.19
N GLU A 162 21.61 -17.76 -5.24
CA GLU A 162 22.77 -18.64 -5.37
C GLU A 162 23.98 -18.03 -4.66
N TYR A 163 24.67 -18.84 -3.87
CA TYR A 163 25.88 -18.48 -3.13
C TYR A 163 27.06 -19.33 -3.60
N GLN A 164 28.22 -18.70 -3.76
CA GLN A 164 29.47 -19.33 -4.19
C GLN A 164 30.55 -19.13 -3.12
N LEU A 165 31.29 -20.20 -2.82
CA LEU A 165 32.44 -20.14 -1.91
C LEU A 165 33.66 -19.54 -2.62
N ASP A 166 34.31 -18.57 -1.99
CA ASP A 166 35.41 -17.81 -2.60
C ASP A 166 36.77 -18.26 -2.07
N SER A 167 36.97 -18.18 -0.75
CA SER A 167 38.26 -18.49 -0.12
C SER A 167 38.12 -18.90 1.34
N LEU A 168 39.16 -19.56 1.84
CA LEU A 168 39.37 -19.84 3.25
C LEU A 168 40.59 -19.07 3.77
N ASP A 169 40.38 -18.20 4.74
CA ASP A 169 41.44 -17.55 5.52
C ASP A 169 41.60 -18.31 6.84
N TYR A 170 42.81 -18.71 7.22
CA TYR A 170 43.03 -19.48 8.44
C TYR A 170 44.40 -19.24 9.06
N SER A 171 44.53 -19.53 10.36
CA SER A 171 45.77 -19.32 11.13
C SER A 171 46.32 -20.62 11.70
N VAL A 172 47.63 -20.79 11.58
CA VAL A 172 48.38 -21.94 12.13
C VAL A 172 49.61 -21.41 12.86
N SER A 173 49.73 -21.68 14.16
CA SER A 173 50.88 -21.26 14.98
C SER A 173 51.17 -19.75 14.92
N GLY A 174 50.14 -18.91 14.84
CA GLY A 174 50.27 -17.45 14.74
C GLY A 174 50.57 -16.86 13.36
N GLU A 175 50.65 -17.69 12.30
CA GLU A 175 50.76 -17.22 10.91
C GLU A 175 49.40 -17.29 10.19
N ASN A 176 49.01 -16.20 9.53
CA ASN A 176 47.80 -16.15 8.70
C ASN A 176 48.07 -16.69 7.30
N ARG A 177 47.20 -17.56 6.80
CA ARG A 177 47.24 -18.24 5.50
C ARG A 177 45.91 -18.08 4.77
N LYS A 178 45.93 -18.22 3.45
CA LYS A 178 44.75 -18.09 2.58
C LYS A 178 44.76 -19.13 1.47
N ILE A 179 43.60 -19.72 1.18
CA ILE A 179 43.34 -20.58 0.02
C ILE A 179 42.21 -19.98 -0.79
N GLU A 180 42.47 -19.69 -2.07
CA GLU A 180 41.45 -19.31 -3.05
C GLU A 180 40.87 -20.57 -3.70
N PHE A 181 39.57 -20.84 -3.56
CA PHE A 181 38.97 -22.08 -4.07
C PHE A 181 39.01 -22.16 -5.60
N SER A 182 38.88 -21.02 -6.28
CA SER A 182 39.01 -20.93 -7.73
C SER A 182 40.40 -21.31 -8.24
N GLU A 183 41.47 -20.98 -7.51
CA GLU A 183 42.85 -21.37 -7.84
C GLU A 183 43.10 -22.86 -7.54
N ALA A 184 42.33 -23.45 -6.63
CA ALA A 184 42.31 -24.89 -6.34
C ALA A 184 41.38 -25.69 -7.29
N GLY A 185 40.73 -25.04 -8.25
CA GLY A 185 39.82 -25.70 -9.20
C GLY A 185 38.48 -26.13 -8.61
N ILE A 186 38.03 -25.51 -7.51
CA ILE A 186 36.79 -25.85 -6.82
C ILE A 186 35.70 -24.81 -7.13
N ASP A 187 34.61 -25.25 -7.77
CA ASP A 187 33.41 -24.43 -8.04
C ASP A 187 32.24 -24.82 -7.10
N ALA A 188 32.41 -24.59 -5.79
CA ALA A 188 31.43 -24.98 -4.78
C ALA A 188 30.32 -23.93 -4.62
N LYS A 189 29.06 -24.33 -4.85
CA LYS A 189 27.88 -23.46 -4.80
C LYS A 189 26.68 -24.11 -4.11
N TYR A 190 25.78 -23.30 -3.57
CA TYR A 190 24.47 -23.74 -3.07
C TYR A 190 23.42 -22.63 -3.18
N GLY A 191 22.15 -23.03 -3.15
CA GLY A 191 21.02 -22.12 -3.25
C GLY A 191 20.20 -22.01 -1.98
N VAL A 192 19.77 -20.78 -1.67
CA VAL A 192 18.79 -20.49 -0.60
C VAL A 192 17.47 -20.15 -1.27
N ASN A 193 16.45 -21.00 -1.12
CA ASN A 193 15.17 -20.88 -1.84
C ASN A 193 15.33 -20.70 -3.37
N THR A 194 16.42 -21.21 -3.96
CA THR A 194 16.73 -21.15 -5.40
C THR A 194 17.45 -22.44 -5.79
N GLU A 195 16.98 -23.17 -6.79
CA GLU A 195 17.71 -24.34 -7.31
C GLU A 195 18.98 -23.89 -8.06
N VAL A 196 20.11 -24.52 -7.76
CA VAL A 196 21.39 -24.26 -8.42
C VAL A 196 21.75 -25.46 -9.28
N LYS A 197 22.10 -25.23 -10.55
CA LYS A 197 22.66 -26.26 -11.44
C LYS A 197 24.17 -26.18 -11.37
N THR A 198 24.81 -27.19 -10.79
CA THR A 198 26.26 -27.40 -10.90
C THR A 198 26.48 -28.48 -11.96
N ASP A 199 27.33 -28.22 -12.96
CA ASP A 199 27.76 -29.25 -13.90
C ASP A 199 28.76 -30.18 -13.20
N ALA A 200 28.55 -31.49 -13.28
CA ALA A 200 29.55 -32.46 -12.83
C ALA A 200 30.72 -32.45 -13.82
N ASP A 201 31.92 -32.19 -13.32
CA ASP A 201 33.12 -32.30 -14.16
C ASP A 201 33.37 -33.78 -14.52
N ALA A 202 33.50 -34.01 -15.83
CA ALA A 202 33.76 -35.26 -16.57
C ALA A 202 32.56 -36.20 -16.85
N GLN A 203 31.86 -35.92 -17.96
CA GLN A 203 31.07 -36.89 -18.71
C GLN A 203 31.96 -37.89 -19.49
N ILE A 204 31.78 -39.20 -19.27
CA ILE A 204 32.05 -40.23 -20.29
C ILE A 204 30.72 -40.88 -20.66
N SER A 205 30.29 -40.64 -21.89
CA SER A 205 29.09 -41.18 -22.51
C SER A 205 29.20 -42.70 -22.78
N ASN A 206 28.14 -43.46 -22.51
CA ASN A 206 27.44 -44.18 -23.58
C ASN A 206 25.96 -44.43 -23.21
N PRO A 207 25.00 -44.24 -24.13
CA PRO A 207 23.57 -44.17 -23.85
C PRO A 207 22.91 -45.54 -23.99
N ASP A 208 22.01 -45.86 -23.05
CA ASP A 208 20.71 -46.53 -23.28
C ASP A 208 20.24 -47.17 -21.96
N SER A 209 19.32 -46.49 -21.28
CA SER A 209 18.03 -47.02 -20.82
C SER A 209 17.48 -46.16 -19.70
N SER A 210 16.25 -45.72 -19.92
CA SER A 210 15.39 -44.95 -19.04
C SER A 210 14.92 -45.76 -17.83
N SER A 211 15.17 -45.25 -16.61
CA SER A 211 14.17 -44.97 -15.57
C SER A 211 14.82 -44.91 -14.18
N ASP A 212 14.30 -43.98 -13.37
CA ASP A 212 14.40 -43.85 -11.91
C ASP A 212 15.37 -42.78 -11.36
N ASN A 213 14.76 -41.86 -10.61
CA ASN A 213 15.38 -40.81 -9.81
C ASN A 213 15.97 -41.42 -8.53
N GLU A 214 17.28 -41.53 -8.46
CA GLU A 214 18.06 -41.48 -7.22
C GLU A 214 19.10 -40.36 -7.39
N ILE A 215 19.06 -39.37 -6.49
CA ILE A 215 20.04 -38.29 -6.45
C ILE A 215 21.25 -38.83 -5.68
N VAL A 216 22.39 -38.91 -6.35
CA VAL A 216 23.70 -39.28 -5.78
C VAL A 216 24.34 -38.03 -5.15
N GLU A 217 24.83 -38.15 -3.92
CA GLU A 217 25.56 -37.10 -3.19
C GLU A 217 26.97 -36.92 -3.77
N ASP A 218 27.38 -35.67 -4.06
CA ASP A 218 28.72 -35.35 -4.59
C ASP A 218 29.76 -35.36 -3.47
N VAL A 219 30.77 -36.22 -3.59
CA VAL A 219 32.03 -36.15 -2.83
C VAL A 219 33.17 -36.09 -3.84
N VAL A 220 34.00 -35.03 -3.79
CA VAL A 220 35.20 -34.89 -4.61
C VAL A 220 36.42 -35.20 -3.74
N SER A 221 37.18 -36.22 -4.10
CA SER A 221 38.46 -36.58 -3.46
C SER A 221 39.57 -36.74 -4.52
N PHE A 222 40.81 -36.51 -4.11
CA PHE A 222 42.00 -36.56 -4.98
C PHE A 222 42.97 -37.66 -4.50
N ASP A 223 43.60 -38.38 -5.43
CA ASP A 223 44.69 -39.32 -5.12
C ASP A 223 46.02 -38.61 -4.75
N GLU A 224 47.06 -39.36 -4.36
CA GLU A 224 48.39 -38.81 -3.98
C GLU A 224 49.07 -38.01 -5.11
N GLU A 225 48.59 -38.14 -6.34
CA GLU A 225 49.10 -37.50 -7.56
C GLU A 225 48.22 -36.33 -8.03
N GLY A 226 47.09 -36.07 -7.38
CA GLY A 226 46.18 -34.95 -7.66
C GLY A 226 45.10 -35.24 -8.69
N ASN A 227 44.79 -36.52 -8.98
CA ASN A 227 43.69 -36.89 -9.88
C ASN A 227 42.40 -37.16 -9.11
N GLN A 228 41.27 -36.76 -9.69
CA GLN A 228 39.93 -36.90 -9.11
C GLN A 228 39.44 -38.37 -9.16
N ILE A 229 38.95 -38.89 -8.03
CA ILE A 229 38.29 -40.21 -7.93
C ILE A 229 36.92 -40.13 -7.25
N SER A 230 35.97 -40.91 -7.76
CA SER A 230 34.59 -41.06 -7.27
C SER A 230 34.46 -42.39 -6.51
N GLU A 231 34.09 -42.33 -5.24
CA GLU A 231 33.89 -43.48 -4.35
C GLU A 231 32.56 -43.33 -3.59
N ASN A 232 31.85 -44.44 -3.38
CA ASN A 232 30.53 -44.48 -2.76
C ASN A 232 30.67 -44.57 -1.23
N SER A 233 30.33 -43.47 -0.56
CA SER A 233 30.17 -43.30 0.89
C SER A 233 31.45 -43.13 1.75
N ILE A 234 31.30 -42.26 2.75
CA ILE A 234 32.32 -41.76 3.70
C ILE A 234 32.99 -42.88 4.52
N GLU A 235 32.36 -44.04 4.66
CA GLU A 235 32.82 -45.10 5.56
C GLU A 235 33.71 -46.15 4.88
N GLU A 236 33.70 -46.28 3.56
CA GLU A 236 34.58 -47.20 2.83
C GLU A 236 35.95 -46.57 2.50
N ALA A 237 36.04 -45.25 2.36
CA ALA A 237 37.30 -44.53 2.17
C ALA A 237 38.26 -44.64 3.38
N ILE A 238 37.71 -44.78 4.59
CA ILE A 238 38.48 -44.91 5.84
C ILE A 238 39.10 -46.31 5.98
N ALA A 239 38.52 -47.34 5.34
CA ALA A 239 38.94 -48.73 5.54
C ALA A 239 40.03 -49.22 4.57
N ALA A 240 40.15 -48.63 3.37
CA ALA A 240 41.01 -49.16 2.31
C ALA A 240 42.49 -48.72 2.38
N GLN A 241 42.86 -47.69 3.15
CA GLN A 241 44.21 -47.11 3.11
C GLN A 241 45.13 -47.47 4.30
N GLN A 242 44.67 -48.30 5.25
CA GLN A 242 45.50 -48.76 6.37
C GLN A 242 46.40 -49.98 6.06
N ALA A 243 46.55 -50.38 4.79
CA ALA A 243 47.32 -51.58 4.44
C ALA A 243 48.30 -51.40 3.27
N ASP A 244 48.93 -50.23 3.09
CA ASP A 244 50.06 -50.16 2.15
C ASP A 244 51.13 -49.13 2.53
N SER A 245 51.84 -49.39 3.64
CA SER A 245 53.13 -48.73 3.87
C SER A 245 54.10 -49.66 4.58
N THR A 246 54.64 -50.63 3.83
CA THR A 246 56.04 -51.07 3.98
C THR A 246 56.41 -52.09 2.91
N LYS A 247 57.15 -51.66 1.88
CA LYS A 247 58.45 -52.26 1.46
C LYS A 247 58.95 -51.70 0.13
N SER A 248 60.07 -50.98 0.17
CA SER A 248 60.94 -50.79 -0.98
C SER A 248 61.97 -51.94 -1.11
N ARG A 249 62.01 -52.53 -2.31
CA ARG A 249 63.13 -53.20 -3.01
C ARG A 249 64.08 -54.13 -2.23
N ALA A 250 64.01 -55.42 -2.54
CA ALA A 250 65.16 -56.20 -3.04
C ALA A 250 64.70 -57.54 -3.67
N VAL A 251 65.38 -57.92 -4.74
CA VAL A 251 65.21 -59.10 -5.58
C VAL A 251 65.58 -60.39 -4.82
N ALA A 252 64.74 -61.43 -4.87
CA ALA A 252 65.07 -62.85 -5.11
C ALA A 252 63.94 -63.79 -4.64
N SER A 253 63.95 -65.00 -5.19
CA SER A 253 62.92 -66.03 -5.25
C SER A 253 62.39 -66.61 -3.93
N ASP A 254 61.27 -67.33 -4.11
CA ASP A 254 60.71 -68.44 -3.32
C ASP A 254 59.56 -68.19 -2.34
N THR A 255 58.38 -68.59 -2.82
CA THR A 255 57.43 -69.51 -2.16
C THR A 255 56.89 -69.08 -0.79
N LYS A 256 56.02 -68.06 -0.80
CA LYS A 256 54.94 -67.92 0.21
C LYS A 256 53.69 -68.62 -0.31
N THR A 257 53.13 -69.53 0.48
CA THR A 257 51.92 -70.32 0.21
C THR A 257 50.73 -69.42 -0.13
N LYS A 258 50.44 -69.28 -1.43
CA LYS A 258 49.33 -68.46 -1.95
C LYS A 258 47.99 -69.16 -1.70
N ASN A 259 47.07 -68.48 -1.01
CA ASN A 259 45.66 -68.84 -0.99
C ASN A 259 45.12 -68.87 -2.43
N VAL A 260 44.50 -69.99 -2.83
CA VAL A 260 43.92 -70.20 -4.16
C VAL A 260 42.44 -69.83 -4.13
N VAL A 261 42.05 -68.83 -4.91
CA VAL A 261 40.66 -68.42 -5.07
C VAL A 261 40.05 -69.14 -6.28
N VAL A 262 39.07 -70.00 -6.02
CA VAL A 262 38.30 -70.73 -7.02
C VAL A 262 36.90 -70.13 -7.11
N VAL A 263 36.49 -69.70 -8.31
CA VAL A 263 35.12 -69.25 -8.56
C VAL A 263 34.39 -70.31 -9.35
N LEU A 264 33.40 -70.92 -8.70
CA LEU A 264 32.51 -71.88 -9.31
C LEU A 264 31.29 -71.16 -9.85
N ASP A 265 30.96 -71.42 -11.09
CA ASP A 265 29.81 -70.83 -11.75
C ASP A 265 28.81 -71.93 -12.08
N PRO A 266 27.72 -72.08 -11.29
CA PRO A 266 26.63 -72.94 -11.68
C PRO A 266 25.94 -72.31 -12.89
N GLY A 267 26.22 -72.87 -14.07
CA GLY A 267 25.63 -72.45 -15.33
C GLY A 267 24.11 -72.49 -15.24
N HIS A 268 23.45 -71.58 -15.97
CA HIS A 268 22.00 -71.43 -15.99
C HIS A 268 21.39 -71.04 -14.63
N ASP A 269 20.14 -70.58 -14.61
CA ASP A 269 19.40 -70.18 -13.40
C ASP A 269 17.89 -70.23 -13.66
N ALA A 270 17.04 -69.90 -12.67
CA ALA A 270 15.57 -69.96 -12.82
C ALA A 270 15.00 -69.06 -13.94
N THR A 271 15.73 -68.02 -14.36
CA THR A 271 15.37 -67.14 -15.49
C THR A 271 16.02 -67.57 -16.81
N HIS A 272 17.13 -68.30 -16.74
CA HIS A 272 17.90 -68.82 -17.88
C HIS A 272 18.10 -70.33 -17.78
N ALA A 273 17.00 -71.11 -17.80
CA ALA A 273 16.94 -72.52 -17.35
C ALA A 273 17.81 -73.56 -18.11
N GLY A 274 18.51 -73.19 -19.18
CA GLY A 274 19.33 -74.14 -19.94
C GLY A 274 18.52 -75.26 -20.59
N ALA A 275 19.12 -76.44 -20.75
CA ALA A 275 18.47 -77.58 -21.38
C ALA A 275 17.56 -78.37 -20.40
N ILE A 276 16.42 -78.82 -20.91
CA ILE A 276 15.55 -79.79 -20.23
C ILE A 276 15.77 -81.17 -20.85
N GLY A 277 16.23 -82.11 -20.03
CA GLY A 277 16.58 -83.45 -20.45
C GLY A 277 15.46 -84.49 -20.30
N VAL A 278 15.85 -85.75 -20.48
CA VAL A 278 14.95 -86.91 -20.33
C VAL A 278 14.35 -86.91 -18.93
N ASN A 279 13.05 -87.24 -18.81
CA ASN A 279 12.29 -87.27 -17.56
C ASN A 279 12.21 -85.92 -16.79
N GLY A 280 12.41 -84.80 -17.48
CA GLY A 280 12.25 -83.46 -16.89
C GLY A 280 13.44 -83.01 -16.03
N LEU A 281 14.62 -83.62 -16.21
CA LEU A 281 15.85 -83.10 -15.61
C LEU A 281 16.13 -81.68 -16.10
N ARG A 282 16.51 -80.81 -15.17
CA ARG A 282 16.68 -79.37 -15.36
C ARG A 282 18.14 -79.01 -15.13
N GLU A 283 18.81 -78.50 -16.16
CA GLU A 283 20.25 -78.21 -16.13
C GLU A 283 20.63 -77.27 -14.97
N GLU A 284 19.94 -76.16 -14.81
CA GLU A 284 20.17 -75.15 -13.76
C GLU A 284 20.05 -75.70 -12.33
N VAL A 285 19.28 -76.78 -12.14
CA VAL A 285 19.16 -77.47 -10.84
C VAL A 285 20.36 -78.38 -10.61
N LEU A 286 20.76 -79.14 -11.65
CA LEU A 286 21.88 -80.07 -11.58
C LEU A 286 23.21 -79.33 -11.40
N THR A 287 23.43 -78.25 -12.15
CA THR A 287 24.67 -77.45 -12.08
C THR A 287 24.84 -76.82 -10.70
N LEU A 288 23.77 -76.30 -10.09
CA LEU A 288 23.81 -75.74 -8.72
C LEU A 288 24.21 -76.79 -7.68
N LYS A 289 23.65 -78.01 -7.78
CA LYS A 289 23.97 -79.10 -6.86
C LYS A 289 25.43 -79.52 -6.98
N ILE A 290 25.89 -79.76 -8.21
CA ILE A 290 27.28 -80.18 -8.47
C ILE A 290 28.26 -79.10 -8.00
N ALA A 291 27.98 -77.83 -8.27
CA ALA A 291 28.82 -76.73 -7.81
C ALA A 291 28.89 -76.63 -6.27
N ARG A 292 27.77 -76.85 -5.57
CA ARG A 292 27.76 -76.91 -4.10
C ARG A 292 28.60 -78.06 -3.56
N TYR A 293 28.53 -79.25 -4.18
CA TYR A 293 29.36 -80.39 -3.79
C TYR A 293 30.84 -80.17 -4.10
N CYS A 294 31.15 -79.53 -5.23
CA CYS A 294 32.51 -79.13 -5.56
C CYS A 294 33.05 -78.12 -4.53
N LYS A 295 32.26 -77.13 -4.15
CA LYS A 295 32.59 -76.18 -3.07
C LYS A 295 32.82 -76.88 -1.73
N GLU A 296 31.90 -77.75 -1.30
CA GLU A 296 32.01 -78.53 -0.06
C GLU A 296 33.32 -79.34 -0.01
N GLU A 297 33.73 -79.93 -1.13
CA GLU A 297 34.98 -80.69 -1.19
C GLU A 297 36.22 -79.77 -1.21
N LEU A 298 36.24 -78.73 -2.04
CA LEU A 298 37.36 -77.78 -2.15
C LEU A 298 37.63 -77.03 -0.83
N GLN A 299 36.61 -76.71 -0.05
CA GLN A 299 36.75 -75.99 1.22
C GLN A 299 37.42 -76.82 2.33
N GLN A 300 37.63 -78.13 2.12
CA GLN A 300 38.39 -78.99 3.04
C GLN A 300 39.91 -78.87 2.87
N TYR A 301 40.37 -78.18 1.81
CA TYR A 301 41.79 -78.02 1.51
C TYR A 301 42.31 -76.69 2.08
N SER A 302 43.49 -76.73 2.70
CA SER A 302 44.08 -75.52 3.31
C SER A 302 44.50 -74.53 2.24
N GLY A 303 44.23 -73.24 2.45
CA GLY A 303 44.59 -72.19 1.51
C GLY A 303 43.75 -72.20 0.23
N VAL A 304 42.48 -72.61 0.33
CA VAL A 304 41.51 -72.52 -0.76
C VAL A 304 40.33 -71.67 -0.32
N THR A 305 39.99 -70.66 -1.11
CA THR A 305 38.77 -69.88 -0.94
C THR A 305 37.87 -70.13 -2.14
N VAL A 306 36.62 -70.52 -1.89
CA VAL A 306 35.67 -70.86 -2.96
C VAL A 306 34.50 -69.90 -2.93
N TYR A 307 34.29 -69.21 -4.04
CA TYR A 307 33.11 -68.39 -4.29
C TYR A 307 32.20 -69.06 -5.32
N MET A 308 30.90 -68.79 -5.24
CA MET A 308 29.95 -69.20 -6.27
C MET A 308 29.30 -67.96 -6.89
N THR A 309 29.10 -67.97 -8.20
CA THR A 309 28.40 -66.87 -8.89
C THR A 309 26.92 -66.80 -8.51
N ARG A 310 26.34 -67.90 -8.03
CA ARG A 310 25.03 -67.96 -7.38
C ARG A 310 24.98 -69.06 -6.33
N GLU A 311 24.29 -68.79 -5.22
CA GLU A 311 24.09 -69.73 -4.11
C GLU A 311 22.65 -70.27 -4.04
N SER A 312 21.77 -69.86 -4.95
CA SER A 312 20.37 -70.29 -5.02
C SER A 312 19.92 -70.50 -6.47
N GLU A 313 18.66 -70.91 -6.66
CA GLU A 313 18.05 -71.03 -8.00
C GLU A 313 17.78 -69.67 -8.65
N ALA A 314 17.78 -68.58 -7.86
CA ALA A 314 17.54 -67.24 -8.38
C ALA A 314 18.65 -66.80 -9.35
N CYS A 315 18.25 -65.96 -10.32
CA CYS A 315 19.18 -65.27 -11.20
C CYS A 315 20.12 -64.38 -10.35
N PRO A 316 21.45 -64.51 -10.48
CA PRO A 316 22.38 -63.66 -9.74
C PRO A 316 22.34 -62.20 -10.21
N ASN A 317 21.86 -61.94 -11.44
CA ASN A 317 21.75 -60.61 -12.01
C ASN A 317 20.37 -60.43 -12.70
N PRO A 318 19.28 -60.28 -11.95
CA PRO A 318 17.93 -60.19 -12.51
C PRO A 318 17.79 -59.00 -13.47
N GLY A 319 17.01 -59.16 -14.54
CA GLY A 319 16.76 -58.11 -15.54
C GLY A 319 17.88 -57.91 -16.57
N THR A 320 18.93 -58.74 -16.56
CA THR A 320 20.03 -58.66 -17.53
C THR A 320 19.86 -59.65 -18.70
N SER A 321 20.42 -59.32 -19.86
CA SER A 321 20.58 -60.29 -20.96
C SER A 321 21.62 -61.35 -20.60
N SER A 322 21.56 -62.55 -21.21
CA SER A 322 22.53 -63.62 -20.91
C SER A 322 23.99 -63.23 -21.20
N THR A 323 24.24 -62.29 -22.12
CA THR A 323 25.59 -61.76 -22.38
C THR A 323 26.06 -60.87 -21.23
N ASN A 324 25.18 -60.00 -20.72
CA ASN A 324 25.48 -59.12 -19.60
C ASN A 324 25.59 -59.90 -18.28
N ASP A 325 24.77 -60.94 -18.08
CA ASP A 325 24.86 -61.84 -16.92
C ASP A 325 26.23 -62.54 -16.89
N ASN A 326 26.65 -63.14 -18.01
CA ASN A 326 27.97 -63.78 -18.12
C ASN A 326 29.13 -62.81 -17.85
N ALA A 327 29.03 -61.57 -18.34
CA ALA A 327 30.03 -60.54 -18.07
C ALA A 327 30.09 -60.16 -16.58
N LYS A 328 28.93 -60.01 -15.92
CA LYS A 328 28.83 -59.72 -14.48
C LYS A 328 29.36 -60.87 -13.62
N ARG A 329 29.10 -62.13 -14.00
CA ARG A 329 29.64 -63.32 -13.32
C ARG A 329 31.16 -63.37 -13.36
N VAL A 330 31.77 -63.06 -14.50
CA VAL A 330 33.23 -62.95 -14.62
C VAL A 330 33.77 -61.72 -13.89
N ALA A 331 33.06 -60.59 -13.91
CA ALA A 331 33.45 -59.40 -13.17
C ALA A 331 33.46 -59.66 -11.65
N TYR A 332 32.46 -60.39 -11.14
CA TYR A 332 32.45 -60.88 -9.77
C TYR A 332 33.65 -61.77 -9.49
N ALA A 333 33.99 -62.69 -10.40
CA ALA A 333 35.17 -63.53 -10.23
C ALA A 333 36.46 -62.71 -10.15
N LYS A 334 36.58 -61.66 -10.97
CA LYS A 334 37.71 -60.74 -10.92
C LYS A 334 37.75 -59.94 -9.61
N SER A 335 36.61 -59.45 -9.12
CA SER A 335 36.55 -58.64 -7.90
C SER A 335 36.94 -59.41 -6.64
N VAL A 336 36.66 -60.72 -6.59
CA VAL A 336 37.11 -61.60 -5.49
C VAL A 336 38.53 -62.15 -5.68
N GLY A 337 39.24 -61.73 -6.73
CA GLY A 337 40.63 -62.12 -7.00
C GLY A 337 40.80 -63.56 -7.49
N ALA A 338 39.89 -64.06 -8.33
CA ALA A 338 39.92 -65.44 -8.84
C ALA A 338 41.27 -65.84 -9.45
N ASN A 339 41.77 -67.02 -9.07
CA ASN A 339 42.84 -67.71 -9.78
C ASN A 339 42.31 -68.62 -10.89
N VAL A 340 41.05 -69.04 -10.79
CA VAL A 340 40.37 -69.87 -11.79
C VAL A 340 38.87 -69.61 -11.77
N TYR A 341 38.25 -69.65 -12.95
CA TYR A 341 36.80 -69.66 -13.12
C TYR A 341 36.34 -70.98 -13.72
N VAL A 342 35.41 -71.66 -13.06
CA VAL A 342 34.93 -72.98 -13.48
C VAL A 342 33.42 -72.93 -13.65
N SER A 343 32.96 -72.91 -14.90
CA SER A 343 31.53 -72.93 -15.24
C SER A 343 31.06 -74.36 -15.42
N ILE A 344 30.01 -74.73 -14.68
CA ILE A 344 29.48 -76.09 -14.61
C ILE A 344 28.20 -76.16 -15.44
N HIS A 345 28.18 -77.04 -16.42
CA HIS A 345 27.11 -77.19 -17.41
C HIS A 345 26.75 -78.66 -17.71
N MET A 346 25.61 -78.85 -18.37
CA MET A 346 25.16 -80.13 -18.92
C MET A 346 25.00 -80.01 -20.44
N ASN A 347 25.51 -81.01 -21.14
CA ASN A 347 25.47 -81.03 -22.58
C ASN A 347 24.06 -81.40 -23.08
N SER A 348 23.70 -80.95 -24.28
CA SER A 348 22.48 -81.41 -24.97
C SER A 348 22.75 -81.68 -26.45
N GLY A 349 22.06 -82.67 -27.01
CA GLY A 349 22.24 -83.06 -28.40
C GLY A 349 21.34 -84.21 -28.84
N ALA A 350 21.65 -84.78 -30.00
CA ALA A 350 20.95 -85.96 -30.51
C ALA A 350 21.01 -87.12 -29.50
N SER A 351 20.02 -88.02 -29.53
CA SER A 351 19.87 -89.09 -28.53
C SER A 351 21.08 -90.02 -28.37
N GLY A 352 21.94 -90.13 -29.37
CA GLY A 352 23.19 -90.90 -29.31
C GLY A 352 24.41 -90.18 -28.70
N ALA A 353 24.33 -88.86 -28.49
CA ALA A 353 25.42 -88.09 -27.89
C ALA A 353 25.49 -88.36 -26.38
N HIS A 354 26.67 -88.71 -25.86
CA HIS A 354 26.88 -89.06 -24.46
C HIS A 354 28.34 -88.80 -24.05
N GLY A 355 28.58 -88.65 -22.75
CA GLY A 355 29.90 -88.44 -22.16
C GLY A 355 30.26 -87.00 -21.82
N ALA A 356 31.44 -86.83 -21.22
CA ALA A 356 31.96 -85.57 -20.70
C ALA A 356 32.94 -84.89 -21.67
N GLU A 357 32.87 -83.56 -21.75
CA GLU A 357 33.85 -82.71 -22.42
C GLU A 357 34.11 -81.44 -21.60
N VAL A 358 35.28 -80.83 -21.78
CA VAL A 358 35.62 -79.57 -21.09
C VAL A 358 36.16 -78.58 -22.10
N TYR A 359 35.54 -77.41 -22.19
CA TYR A 359 36.00 -76.31 -23.03
C TYR A 359 36.98 -75.43 -22.25
N TYR A 360 38.08 -75.06 -22.90
CA TYR A 360 39.14 -74.21 -22.33
C TYR A 360 39.53 -73.09 -23.30
N PRO A 361 40.26 -72.07 -22.84
CA PRO A 361 40.66 -70.96 -23.69
C PRO A 361 41.62 -71.41 -24.80
N ASN A 362 41.42 -70.90 -26.02
CA ASN A 362 42.30 -71.13 -27.16
C ASN A 362 43.72 -70.57 -26.95
N SER A 363 44.64 -70.81 -27.89
CA SER A 363 46.00 -70.26 -27.84
C SER A 363 46.14 -68.82 -28.34
N ASN A 364 45.06 -68.22 -28.86
CA ASN A 364 45.06 -66.84 -29.36
C ASN A 364 44.95 -65.87 -28.17
N TYR A 365 45.74 -64.79 -28.18
CA TYR A 365 45.82 -63.76 -27.14
C TYR A 365 45.98 -64.32 -25.71
N ARG A 366 47.13 -64.06 -25.07
CA ARG A 366 47.50 -64.67 -23.77
C ARG A 366 47.51 -66.20 -23.83
N SER A 367 48.40 -66.73 -24.68
CA SER A 367 48.59 -68.17 -24.87
C SER A 367 49.01 -68.89 -23.57
N ASP A 368 49.64 -68.19 -22.62
CA ASP A 368 49.93 -68.67 -21.28
C ASP A 368 48.66 -69.11 -20.54
N ILE A 369 47.60 -68.30 -20.56
CA ILE A 369 46.30 -68.66 -19.98
C ILE A 369 45.65 -69.82 -20.75
N GLY A 370 45.80 -69.87 -22.08
CA GLY A 370 45.33 -70.99 -22.88
C GLY A 370 45.98 -72.32 -22.49
N VAL A 371 47.29 -72.32 -22.24
CA VAL A 371 48.05 -73.49 -21.76
C VAL A 371 47.60 -73.90 -20.37
N GLU A 372 47.46 -72.96 -19.43
CA GLU A 372 46.99 -73.28 -18.07
C GLU A 372 45.54 -73.77 -18.05
N GLY A 373 44.67 -73.17 -18.86
CA GLY A 373 43.30 -73.64 -19.04
C GLY A 373 43.24 -75.05 -19.63
N ASN A 374 44.12 -75.41 -20.56
CA ASN A 374 44.23 -76.77 -21.08
C ASN A 374 44.64 -77.79 -19.99
N LYS A 375 45.64 -77.45 -19.17
CA LYS A 375 46.10 -78.31 -18.07
C LYS A 375 44.98 -78.57 -17.08
N LEU A 376 44.30 -77.51 -16.64
CA LEU A 376 43.17 -77.59 -15.72
C LEU A 376 42.04 -78.44 -16.32
N ALA A 377 41.61 -78.13 -17.54
CA ALA A 377 40.53 -78.86 -18.23
C ALA A 377 40.85 -80.35 -18.36
N SER A 378 42.12 -80.68 -18.65
CA SER A 378 42.58 -82.06 -18.76
C SER A 378 42.50 -82.79 -17.41
N LYS A 379 42.91 -82.12 -16.33
CA LYS A 379 42.84 -82.69 -14.97
C LYS A 379 41.41 -82.93 -14.51
N VAL A 380 40.49 -82.03 -14.82
CA VAL A 380 39.06 -82.20 -14.53
C VAL A 380 38.48 -83.36 -15.35
N LEU A 381 38.73 -83.39 -16.66
CA LEU A 381 38.21 -84.45 -17.52
C LEU A 381 38.74 -85.85 -17.13
N GLU A 382 40.01 -85.96 -16.73
CA GLU A 382 40.59 -87.20 -16.18
C GLU A 382 39.74 -87.75 -15.01
N GLN A 383 39.30 -86.88 -14.09
CA GLN A 383 38.48 -87.30 -12.94
C GLN A 383 37.04 -87.67 -13.36
N LEU A 384 36.43 -86.94 -14.29
CA LEU A 384 35.09 -87.25 -14.80
C LEU A 384 35.06 -88.60 -15.54
N VAL A 385 36.07 -88.89 -16.36
CA VAL A 385 36.19 -90.18 -17.05
C VAL A 385 36.42 -91.32 -16.07
N ALA A 386 37.16 -91.09 -14.98
CA ALA A 386 37.35 -92.10 -13.92
C ALA A 386 36.03 -92.48 -13.20
N LEU A 387 34.98 -91.66 -13.30
CA LEU A 387 33.64 -92.00 -12.80
C LEU A 387 32.85 -92.92 -13.74
N GLY A 388 33.36 -93.19 -14.95
CA GLY A 388 32.75 -94.04 -15.97
C GLY A 388 32.06 -93.29 -17.10
N LEU A 389 32.23 -91.96 -17.20
CA LEU A 389 31.69 -91.15 -18.29
C LEU A 389 32.53 -91.32 -19.57
N TYR A 390 31.87 -91.34 -20.73
CA TYR A 390 32.56 -91.46 -22.02
C TYR A 390 33.43 -90.23 -22.28
N ASN A 391 34.69 -90.43 -22.66
CA ASN A 391 35.66 -89.35 -22.87
C ASN A 391 35.47 -88.70 -24.25
N ARG A 392 35.06 -87.42 -24.28
CA ARG A 392 34.92 -86.64 -25.51
C ARG A 392 36.04 -85.61 -25.72
N GLY A 393 37.03 -85.59 -24.83
CA GLY A 393 38.21 -84.73 -24.89
C GLY A 393 38.00 -83.32 -24.35
N VAL A 394 39.12 -82.61 -24.18
CA VAL A 394 39.15 -81.16 -23.93
C VAL A 394 39.12 -80.41 -25.25
N LYS A 395 38.40 -79.29 -25.32
CA LYS A 395 38.09 -78.59 -26.58
C LYS A 395 38.32 -77.09 -26.50
N ILE A 396 38.63 -76.50 -27.64
CA ILE A 396 38.58 -75.04 -27.85
C ILE A 396 37.49 -74.74 -28.88
N GLU A 397 36.94 -73.53 -28.83
CA GLU A 397 36.06 -73.05 -29.89
C GLU A 397 36.26 -71.55 -30.11
N ASN A 398 36.60 -71.17 -31.34
CA ASN A 398 36.79 -69.76 -31.72
C ASN A 398 35.44 -69.12 -32.09
N SER A 399 35.33 -67.80 -31.92
CA SER A 399 34.12 -67.05 -32.25
C SER A 399 33.74 -67.22 -33.72
N GLY A 400 32.51 -67.66 -33.96
CA GLY A 400 31.91 -67.76 -35.30
C GLY A 400 31.29 -66.44 -35.80
N THR A 401 31.16 -65.44 -34.92
CA THR A 401 30.60 -64.10 -35.23
C THR A 401 31.69 -63.08 -35.60
N GLY A 402 32.97 -63.50 -35.58
CA GLY A 402 34.11 -62.63 -35.90
C GLY A 402 34.61 -61.78 -34.73
N ASP A 403 34.18 -62.06 -33.49
CA ASP A 403 34.71 -61.36 -32.31
C ASP A 403 36.23 -61.56 -32.21
N THR A 404 36.96 -60.50 -31.89
CA THR A 404 38.42 -60.52 -31.78
C THR A 404 38.89 -60.07 -30.41
N TYR A 405 40.09 -60.52 -30.02
CA TYR A 405 40.83 -59.97 -28.89
C TYR A 405 41.49 -58.65 -29.26
N ALA A 406 42.07 -57.97 -28.26
CA ALA A 406 42.73 -56.67 -28.45
C ALA A 406 43.89 -56.69 -29.46
N ASP A 407 44.50 -57.85 -29.70
CA ASP A 407 45.55 -58.05 -30.71
C ASP A 407 45.00 -58.37 -32.13
N GLY A 408 43.68 -58.35 -32.30
CA GLY A 408 42.99 -58.66 -33.55
C GLY A 408 42.84 -60.15 -33.87
N SER A 409 43.34 -61.04 -33.01
CA SER A 409 43.15 -62.49 -33.18
C SER A 409 41.72 -62.93 -32.84
N LEU A 410 41.24 -64.02 -33.44
CA LEU A 410 39.88 -64.53 -33.17
C LEU A 410 39.71 -64.89 -31.69
N ALA A 411 38.66 -64.34 -31.09
CA ALA A 411 38.36 -64.54 -29.68
C ALA A 411 37.77 -65.92 -29.39
N ASP A 412 37.80 -66.34 -28.13
CA ASP A 412 37.07 -67.52 -27.68
C ASP A 412 35.55 -67.31 -27.87
N LYS A 413 34.84 -68.35 -28.30
CA LYS A 413 33.39 -68.32 -28.57
C LYS A 413 32.58 -68.05 -27.31
N PHE A 414 32.92 -68.71 -26.21
CA PHE A 414 32.15 -68.64 -24.98
C PHE A 414 32.52 -67.39 -24.17
N GLY A 415 31.51 -66.57 -23.86
CA GLY A 415 31.70 -65.28 -23.19
C GLY A 415 32.43 -65.37 -21.85
N VAL A 416 32.17 -66.41 -21.04
CA VAL A 416 32.82 -66.61 -19.74
C VAL A 416 34.29 -67.02 -19.87
N ILE A 417 34.65 -67.83 -20.86
CA ILE A 417 36.05 -68.21 -21.17
C ILE A 417 36.81 -66.98 -21.67
N ARG A 418 36.22 -66.26 -22.63
CA ARG A 418 36.76 -65.02 -23.19
C ARG A 418 36.95 -63.95 -22.12
N GLY A 419 35.93 -63.73 -21.29
CA GLY A 419 35.96 -62.78 -20.18
C GLY A 419 37.03 -63.12 -19.15
N SER A 420 37.14 -64.39 -18.75
CA SER A 420 38.14 -64.84 -17.76
C SER A 420 39.57 -64.64 -18.28
N LYS A 421 39.83 -64.98 -19.54
CA LYS A 421 41.13 -64.74 -20.19
C LYS A 421 41.49 -63.24 -20.24
N ASN A 422 40.52 -62.38 -20.56
CA ASN A 422 40.70 -60.93 -20.48
C ASN A 422 40.95 -60.44 -19.04
N ALA A 423 40.28 -61.04 -18.06
CA ALA A 423 40.42 -60.71 -16.64
C ALA A 423 41.73 -61.22 -16.01
N GLY A 424 42.42 -62.17 -16.66
CA GLY A 424 43.76 -62.61 -16.29
C GLY A 424 43.89 -63.97 -15.62
N PHE A 425 42.86 -64.81 -15.71
CA PHE A 425 42.86 -66.15 -15.16
C PHE A 425 42.21 -67.15 -16.13
N PRO A 426 42.57 -68.46 -16.06
CA PRO A 426 41.90 -69.48 -16.87
C PRO A 426 40.42 -69.62 -16.48
N GLY A 427 39.55 -69.56 -17.49
CA GLY A 427 38.15 -69.92 -17.39
C GLY A 427 37.86 -71.18 -18.19
N ILE A 428 37.22 -72.18 -17.58
CA ILE A 428 36.79 -73.41 -18.25
C ILE A 428 35.28 -73.62 -18.15
N ILE A 429 34.71 -74.35 -19.11
CA ILE A 429 33.33 -74.84 -19.07
C ILE A 429 33.37 -76.36 -19.02
N ILE A 430 32.79 -76.93 -17.97
CA ILE A 430 32.68 -78.38 -17.79
C ILE A 430 31.31 -78.82 -18.26
N GLU A 431 31.27 -79.57 -19.36
CA GLU A 431 30.06 -80.23 -19.84
C GLU A 431 30.05 -81.68 -19.37
N HIS A 432 29.38 -81.92 -18.25
CA HIS A 432 29.51 -83.16 -17.49
C HIS A 432 28.99 -84.40 -18.24
N ALA A 433 27.80 -84.31 -18.84
CA ALA A 433 27.15 -85.41 -19.54
C ALA A 433 26.00 -84.86 -20.40
N PHE A 434 25.42 -85.69 -21.29
CA PHE A 434 24.33 -85.27 -22.16
C PHE A 434 22.96 -85.51 -21.50
N ILE A 435 22.31 -84.43 -21.07
CA ILE A 435 21.01 -84.49 -20.37
C ILE A 435 19.88 -85.07 -21.26
N THR A 436 20.06 -85.05 -22.58
CA THR A 436 19.13 -85.61 -23.58
C THR A 436 19.37 -87.09 -23.89
N ASN A 437 20.46 -87.71 -23.41
CA ASN A 437 20.72 -89.13 -23.55
C ASN A 437 20.21 -89.90 -22.33
N SER A 438 19.46 -90.99 -22.56
CA SER A 438 18.80 -91.71 -21.48
C SER A 438 19.76 -92.36 -20.46
N SER A 439 20.97 -92.76 -20.88
CA SER A 439 21.97 -93.37 -19.97
C SER A 439 22.63 -92.30 -19.09
N ASP A 440 23.08 -91.20 -19.71
CA ASP A 440 23.65 -90.06 -19.00
C ASP A 440 22.61 -89.41 -18.07
N ALA A 441 21.36 -89.23 -18.53
CA ALA A 441 20.26 -88.74 -17.70
C ALA A 441 19.98 -89.66 -16.50
N ALA A 442 20.05 -90.99 -16.67
CA ALA A 442 19.91 -91.93 -15.55
C ALA A 442 21.04 -91.80 -14.53
N PHE A 443 22.27 -91.53 -14.99
CA PHE A 443 23.40 -91.23 -14.10
C PHE A 443 23.19 -89.92 -13.33
N LEU A 444 22.76 -88.86 -14.01
CA LEU A 444 22.49 -87.52 -13.46
C LEU A 444 21.28 -87.48 -12.51
N SER A 445 20.33 -88.41 -12.64
CA SER A 445 19.15 -88.49 -11.76
C SER A 445 19.46 -88.99 -10.35
N ASN A 446 20.70 -89.42 -10.07
CA ASN A 446 21.12 -89.96 -8.79
C ASN A 446 21.96 -88.95 -7.99
N GLU A 447 21.48 -88.55 -6.81
CA GLU A 447 22.14 -87.55 -5.97
C GLU A 447 23.59 -87.92 -5.59
N ASN A 448 23.87 -89.20 -5.33
CA ASN A 448 25.23 -89.64 -5.01
C ASN A 448 26.16 -89.49 -6.22
N ASN A 449 25.66 -89.67 -7.44
CA ASN A 449 26.44 -89.44 -8.65
C ASN A 449 26.67 -87.94 -8.86
N LEU A 450 25.70 -87.06 -8.59
CA LEU A 450 25.91 -85.61 -8.61
C LEU A 450 26.96 -85.17 -7.60
N LYS A 451 26.96 -85.74 -6.39
CA LYS A 451 28.02 -85.50 -5.40
C LYS A 451 29.37 -85.98 -5.90
N ARG A 452 29.44 -87.17 -6.49
CA ARG A 452 30.68 -87.70 -7.10
C ARG A 452 31.20 -86.82 -8.24
N LEU A 453 30.32 -86.22 -9.05
CA LEU A 453 30.71 -85.27 -10.09
C LEU A 453 31.34 -84.01 -9.48
N GLY A 454 30.70 -83.40 -8.48
CA GLY A 454 31.28 -82.24 -7.80
C GLY A 454 32.61 -82.55 -7.11
N GLN A 455 32.76 -83.75 -6.53
CA GLN A 455 34.02 -84.23 -5.98
C GLN A 455 35.09 -84.48 -7.05
N ALA A 456 34.71 -84.94 -8.24
CA ALA A 456 35.62 -85.12 -9.36
C ALA A 456 36.11 -83.77 -9.92
N ASP A 457 35.24 -82.78 -10.03
CA ASP A 457 35.62 -81.41 -10.39
C ASP A 457 36.61 -80.84 -9.38
N ALA A 458 36.29 -80.95 -8.09
CA ALA A 458 37.16 -80.53 -6.99
C ALA A 458 38.51 -81.24 -7.04
N ALA A 459 38.53 -82.56 -7.25
CA ALA A 459 39.76 -83.35 -7.39
C ALA A 459 40.59 -82.91 -8.61
N GLY A 460 39.96 -82.56 -9.73
CA GLY A 460 40.62 -82.02 -10.91
C GLY A 460 41.31 -80.69 -10.61
N ILE A 461 40.60 -79.78 -9.94
CA ILE A 461 41.11 -78.47 -9.51
C ILE A 461 42.25 -78.64 -8.48
N VAL A 462 42.07 -79.52 -7.50
CA VAL A 462 43.06 -79.87 -6.47
C VAL A 462 44.33 -80.41 -7.08
N ASN A 463 44.21 -81.36 -8.03
CA ASN A 463 45.37 -81.94 -8.71
C ASN A 463 46.10 -80.92 -9.60
N TYR A 464 45.37 -79.96 -10.17
CA TYR A 464 45.97 -78.87 -10.94
C TYR A 464 46.79 -77.92 -10.04
N PHE A 465 46.26 -77.53 -8.88
CA PHE A 465 46.94 -76.62 -7.95
C PHE A 465 47.90 -77.32 -6.96
N GLY A 466 47.88 -78.64 -6.86
CA GLY A 466 48.70 -79.40 -5.92
C GLY A 466 48.27 -79.24 -4.44
N LEU A 467 46.96 -79.15 -4.18
CA LEU A 467 46.42 -78.82 -2.85
C LEU A 467 46.36 -80.05 -1.92
N THR A 468 46.54 -79.83 -0.60
CA THR A 468 46.51 -80.87 0.44
C THR A 468 45.64 -80.46 1.65
N LYS A 469 45.04 -81.41 2.38
CA LYS A 469 44.15 -81.14 3.53
C LYS A 469 44.93 -80.88 4.84
N GLY A 470 44.51 -79.88 5.63
CA GLY A 470 45.00 -79.63 7.00
C GLY A 470 44.20 -80.40 8.06
N THR A 471 44.60 -80.35 9.34
CA THR A 471 43.97 -81.13 10.42
C THR A 471 43.83 -80.34 11.73
N TRP A 472 42.62 -80.35 12.31
CA TRP A 472 42.37 -79.84 13.67
C TRP A 472 42.91 -80.83 14.71
N ILE A 473 43.63 -80.32 15.71
CA ILE A 473 44.22 -81.11 16.79
C ILE A 473 43.77 -80.51 18.12
N GLN A 474 43.35 -81.36 19.05
CA GLN A 474 43.00 -80.96 20.42
C GLN A 474 43.99 -81.59 21.40
N ASP A 475 44.55 -80.78 22.28
CA ASP A 475 45.34 -81.24 23.42
C ASP A 475 44.77 -80.68 24.74
N SER A 476 45.52 -80.79 25.83
CA SER A 476 45.11 -80.31 27.16
C SER A 476 45.00 -78.78 27.26
N THR A 477 45.64 -78.04 26.36
CA THR A 477 45.65 -76.58 26.34
C THR A 477 44.49 -76.04 25.51
N GLY A 478 44.16 -76.70 24.40
CA GLY A 478 43.02 -76.31 23.57
C GLY A 478 43.05 -76.91 22.16
N TRP A 479 42.31 -76.28 21.26
CA TRP A 479 42.29 -76.62 19.84
C TRP A 479 43.34 -75.80 19.09
N TRP A 480 44.10 -76.43 18.20
CA TRP A 480 44.99 -75.78 17.24
C TRP A 480 44.85 -76.43 15.86
N PHE A 481 45.28 -75.75 14.80
CA PHE A 481 45.18 -76.25 13.43
C PHE A 481 46.55 -76.52 12.85
N ARG A 482 46.80 -77.75 12.40
CA ARG A 482 48.03 -78.11 11.70
C ARG A 482 47.80 -78.07 10.20
N ASN A 483 48.51 -77.19 9.52
CA ASN A 483 48.59 -77.17 8.07
C ASN A 483 49.26 -78.45 7.55
N ALA A 484 49.04 -78.77 6.28
CA ALA A 484 49.60 -79.97 5.65
C ALA A 484 51.14 -79.98 5.61
N ASP A 485 51.77 -78.81 5.57
CA ASP A 485 53.23 -78.61 5.64
C ASP A 485 53.80 -78.73 7.08
N GLY A 486 52.94 -78.98 8.07
CA GLY A 486 53.30 -79.09 9.49
C GLY A 486 53.32 -77.76 10.24
N THR A 487 53.12 -76.63 9.58
CA THR A 487 52.99 -75.31 10.24
C THR A 487 51.60 -75.15 10.89
N TYR A 488 51.40 -74.08 11.65
CA TYR A 488 50.11 -73.76 12.28
C TYR A 488 49.93 -72.24 12.41
N PRO A 489 48.68 -71.72 12.33
CA PRO A 489 48.40 -70.31 12.53
C PRO A 489 48.60 -69.92 14.00
N ALA A 490 49.34 -68.84 14.23
CA ALA A 490 49.55 -68.24 15.55
C ALA A 490 49.53 -66.71 15.46
N ASN A 491 48.93 -66.07 16.48
CA ASN A 491 48.68 -64.63 16.56
C ASN A 491 48.03 -64.03 15.31
N GLN A 492 47.07 -64.74 14.72
CA GLN A 492 46.46 -64.35 13.46
C GLN A 492 45.08 -64.97 13.26
N TRP A 493 44.31 -64.34 12.38
CA TRP A 493 43.13 -64.91 11.79
C TRP A 493 43.50 -65.98 10.75
N ALA A 494 42.78 -67.09 10.71
CA ALA A 494 42.88 -68.09 9.66
C ALA A 494 41.49 -68.56 9.21
N TYR A 495 41.31 -68.62 7.89
CA TYR A 495 40.09 -69.13 7.27
C TYR A 495 40.22 -70.63 7.02
N ILE A 496 39.44 -71.43 7.74
CA ILE A 496 39.55 -72.89 7.76
C ILE A 496 38.15 -73.47 7.62
N ASN A 497 37.94 -74.39 6.68
CA ASN A 497 36.65 -75.08 6.50
C ASN A 497 35.44 -74.11 6.41
N GLY A 498 35.60 -72.99 5.71
CA GLY A 498 34.51 -72.04 5.48
C GLY A 498 34.19 -71.06 6.62
N ALA A 499 35.04 -70.96 7.64
CA ALA A 499 34.87 -69.99 8.72
C ALA A 499 36.22 -69.36 9.14
N TRP A 500 36.15 -68.12 9.62
CA TRP A 500 37.28 -67.45 10.24
C TRP A 500 37.46 -67.89 11.69
N TYR A 501 38.71 -68.12 12.09
CA TYR A 501 39.11 -68.42 13.46
C TYR A 501 40.28 -67.51 13.83
N HIS A 502 40.32 -67.03 15.07
CA HIS A 502 41.50 -66.33 15.57
C HIS A 502 42.33 -67.29 16.43
N PHE A 503 43.64 -67.27 16.25
CA PHE A 503 44.58 -68.05 17.04
C PHE A 503 45.44 -67.12 17.88
N ASN A 504 45.56 -67.41 19.17
CA ASN A 504 46.39 -66.65 20.09
C ASN A 504 47.88 -66.79 19.75
N THR A 505 48.74 -66.08 20.50
CA THR A 505 50.19 -66.08 20.28
C THR A 505 50.87 -67.45 20.36
N ALA A 506 50.24 -68.42 21.02
CA ALA A 506 50.72 -69.79 21.13
C ALA A 506 50.14 -70.74 20.05
N GLY A 507 49.30 -70.24 19.14
CA GLY A 507 48.70 -71.02 18.07
C GLY A 507 47.45 -71.80 18.45
N TYR A 508 46.83 -71.48 19.60
CA TYR A 508 45.56 -72.07 20.03
C TYR A 508 44.39 -71.18 19.64
N ARG A 509 43.32 -71.81 19.14
CA ARG A 509 42.09 -71.18 18.67
C ARG A 509 41.34 -70.55 19.84
N GLU A 510 41.04 -69.26 19.73
CA GLU A 510 40.26 -68.53 20.73
C GLU A 510 38.75 -68.80 20.58
N ASN A 511 37.97 -68.44 21.61
CA ASN A 511 36.51 -68.40 21.59
C ASN A 511 35.99 -67.29 22.51
N GLY A 512 34.71 -66.94 22.39
CA GLY A 512 34.09 -65.84 23.15
C GLY A 512 34.49 -64.46 22.66
N TRP A 513 34.42 -63.46 23.54
CA TRP A 513 34.81 -62.08 23.24
C TRP A 513 36.33 -61.95 23.13
N ILE A 514 36.78 -61.38 22.02
CA ILE A 514 38.18 -60.97 21.84
C ILE A 514 38.24 -59.50 21.45
N THR A 515 39.31 -58.81 21.85
CA THR A 515 39.55 -57.40 21.49
C THR A 515 40.90 -57.27 20.82
N LEU A 516 40.90 -56.83 19.57
CA LEU A 516 42.11 -56.66 18.76
C LEU A 516 42.18 -55.20 18.32
N ASN A 517 43.25 -54.50 18.71
CA ASN A 517 43.46 -53.07 18.39
C ASN A 517 42.25 -52.17 18.71
N GLY A 518 41.56 -52.43 19.82
CA GLY A 518 40.36 -51.68 20.23
C GLY A 518 39.05 -52.12 19.57
N VAL A 519 39.11 -53.02 18.58
CA VAL A 519 37.92 -53.59 17.92
C VAL A 519 37.51 -54.90 18.60
N ARG A 520 36.22 -55.03 18.92
CA ARG A 520 35.67 -56.23 19.57
C ARG A 520 35.11 -57.20 18.54
N PHE A 521 35.41 -58.48 18.72
CA PHE A 521 34.87 -59.59 17.92
C PHE A 521 34.27 -60.62 18.86
N TYR A 522 33.38 -61.46 18.34
CA TYR A 522 32.85 -62.60 19.07
C TYR A 522 33.08 -63.89 18.28
N LEU A 523 33.64 -64.88 18.96
CA LEU A 523 33.88 -66.21 18.43
C LEU A 523 32.93 -67.20 19.13
N GLU A 524 32.28 -68.07 18.38
CA GLU A 524 31.43 -69.14 18.92
C GLU A 524 32.26 -70.12 19.78
N ALA A 525 31.59 -71.02 20.50
CA ALA A 525 32.27 -72.01 21.35
C ALA A 525 33.28 -72.89 20.59
N ASP A 526 33.02 -73.15 19.31
CA ASP A 526 33.90 -73.85 18.37
C ASP A 526 34.93 -72.93 17.68
N GLY A 527 34.98 -71.65 18.06
CA GLY A 527 35.95 -70.63 17.64
C GLY A 527 35.65 -69.97 16.31
N ARG A 528 34.52 -70.27 15.67
CA ARG A 528 34.09 -69.60 14.44
C ARG A 528 33.72 -68.15 14.74
N MET A 529 34.23 -67.23 13.93
CA MET A 529 33.89 -65.82 14.00
C MET A 529 32.41 -65.59 13.67
N VAL A 530 31.74 -64.80 14.51
CA VAL A 530 30.37 -64.37 14.29
C VAL A 530 30.34 -63.14 13.39
N THR A 531 29.42 -63.16 12.43
CA THR A 531 29.01 -62.01 11.61
C THR A 531 27.49 -61.88 11.65
N GLY A 532 26.98 -60.68 11.35
CA GLY A 532 25.56 -60.34 11.41
C GLY A 532 25.00 -60.20 12.82
N TRP A 533 23.67 -60.33 12.93
CA TRP A 533 22.96 -60.25 14.21
C TRP A 533 23.20 -61.50 15.05
N LYS A 534 23.57 -61.30 16.32
CA LYS A 534 23.72 -62.36 17.31
C LYS A 534 23.06 -61.98 18.63
N GLN A 535 22.17 -62.84 19.10
CA GLN A 535 21.61 -62.72 20.43
C GLN A 535 22.49 -63.46 21.44
N MET A 536 22.88 -62.77 22.51
CA MET A 536 23.64 -63.28 23.65
C MET A 536 22.94 -62.82 24.92
N GLU A 537 22.52 -63.76 25.78
CA GLU A 537 21.86 -63.47 27.06
C GLU A 537 20.72 -62.43 26.90
N GLU A 538 19.79 -62.73 25.99
CA GLU A 538 18.64 -61.89 25.60
C GLU A 538 18.99 -60.55 24.92
N THR A 539 20.27 -60.19 24.81
CA THR A 539 20.73 -58.94 24.22
C THR A 539 21.20 -59.16 22.79
N TRP A 540 20.77 -58.33 21.85
CA TRP A 540 21.21 -58.36 20.46
C TRP A 540 22.46 -57.50 20.25
N TYR A 541 23.40 -58.04 19.49
CA TYR A 541 24.60 -57.38 19.00
C TYR A 541 24.68 -57.58 17.49
N TYR A 542 25.35 -56.67 16.79
CA TYR A 542 25.60 -56.80 15.37
C TYR A 542 27.11 -56.77 15.08
N PHE A 543 27.57 -57.74 14.30
CA PHE A 543 28.94 -57.84 13.80
C PHE A 543 28.93 -57.63 12.29
N ASP A 544 29.78 -56.75 11.75
CA ASP A 544 29.83 -56.54 10.31
C ASP A 544 30.49 -57.72 9.57
N GLY A 545 30.68 -57.59 8.25
CA GLY A 545 31.28 -58.64 7.43
C GLY A 545 32.70 -59.04 7.83
N SER A 546 33.43 -58.16 8.53
CA SER A 546 34.76 -58.43 9.08
C SER A 546 34.71 -59.13 10.44
N GLY A 547 33.53 -59.25 11.05
CA GLY A 547 33.32 -59.74 12.41
C GLY A 547 33.49 -58.66 13.48
N ALA A 548 33.73 -57.40 13.10
CA ALA A 548 33.83 -56.30 14.04
C ALA A 548 32.44 -55.94 14.60
N MET A 549 32.34 -55.82 15.92
CA MET A 549 31.12 -55.42 16.60
C MET A 549 30.82 -53.95 16.33
N ARG A 550 29.59 -53.65 15.89
CA ARG A 550 29.14 -52.27 15.65
C ARG A 550 28.61 -51.63 16.94
N THR A 551 28.73 -50.30 17.00
CA THR A 551 28.13 -49.42 18.02
C THR A 551 27.51 -48.21 17.31
N GLY A 552 26.65 -47.45 17.99
CA GLY A 552 25.98 -46.27 17.43
C GLY A 552 24.84 -46.60 16.47
N TRP A 553 24.56 -45.67 15.55
CA TRP A 553 23.54 -45.87 14.52
C TRP A 553 24.01 -46.92 13.51
N LEU A 554 23.12 -47.86 13.20
CA LEU A 554 23.36 -48.93 12.24
C LEU A 554 22.21 -48.95 11.23
N GLN A 555 22.53 -48.76 9.94
CA GLN A 555 21.58 -48.91 8.85
C GLN A 555 21.75 -50.27 8.17
N LEU A 556 20.67 -51.04 8.08
CA LEU A 556 20.62 -52.30 7.34
C LEU A 556 19.47 -52.24 6.33
N GLY A 557 19.82 -52.12 5.04
CA GLY A 557 18.86 -51.80 4.00
C GLY A 557 18.19 -50.44 4.29
N SER A 558 16.86 -50.40 4.35
CA SER A 558 16.09 -49.20 4.68
C SER A 558 15.82 -49.02 6.18
N THR A 559 16.30 -49.92 7.04
CA THR A 559 15.96 -49.92 8.47
C THR A 559 17.13 -49.46 9.33
N TRP A 560 16.87 -48.52 10.23
CA TRP A 560 17.84 -48.03 11.22
C TRP A 560 17.68 -48.72 12.58
N TYR A 561 18.80 -48.92 13.25
CA TYR A 561 18.93 -49.47 14.60
C TYR A 561 19.89 -48.60 15.42
N TRP A 562 19.77 -48.63 16.75
CA TRP A 562 20.76 -48.01 17.63
C TRP A 562 21.40 -49.08 18.52
N LEU A 563 22.72 -49.17 18.45
CA LEU A 563 23.56 -49.97 19.34
C LEU A 563 24.23 -49.04 20.34
N ASP A 564 24.20 -49.36 21.63
CA ASP A 564 24.90 -48.56 22.64
C ASP A 564 26.44 -48.71 22.53
N ASN A 565 27.17 -48.03 23.41
CA ASN A 565 28.64 -48.05 23.42
C ASN A 565 29.22 -49.45 23.73
N ASP A 566 28.42 -50.36 24.31
CA ASP A 566 28.81 -51.75 24.54
C ASP A 566 28.45 -52.67 23.36
N GLY A 567 27.77 -52.13 22.33
CA GLY A 567 27.25 -52.84 21.15
C GLY A 567 25.86 -53.43 21.33
N LYS A 568 25.17 -53.12 22.43
CA LYS A 568 23.85 -53.68 22.75
C LYS A 568 22.77 -52.94 21.99
N MET A 569 21.90 -53.68 21.31
CA MET A 569 20.75 -53.11 20.60
C MET A 569 19.75 -52.51 21.58
N VAL A 570 19.41 -51.25 21.37
CA VAL A 570 18.44 -50.51 22.18
C VAL A 570 17.04 -50.63 21.58
N THR A 571 16.06 -50.76 22.46
CA THR A 571 14.62 -50.66 22.15
C THR A 571 13.97 -49.58 23.03
N GLY A 572 12.78 -49.12 22.63
CA GLY A 572 12.02 -48.07 23.31
C GLY A 572 12.45 -46.65 22.93
N TRP A 573 12.09 -45.70 23.80
CA TRP A 573 12.39 -44.28 23.60
C TRP A 573 13.87 -43.97 23.82
N LYS A 574 14.47 -43.24 22.88
CA LYS A 574 15.85 -42.75 22.99
C LYS A 574 15.91 -41.29 22.58
N SER A 575 16.62 -40.47 23.35
CA SER A 575 16.86 -39.07 23.03
C SER A 575 18.31 -38.81 22.65
N PHE A 576 18.48 -37.89 21.70
CA PHE A 576 19.76 -37.32 21.30
C PHE A 576 19.60 -35.80 21.26
N GLY A 577 20.07 -35.13 22.31
CA GLY A 577 19.78 -33.71 22.52
C GLY A 577 18.27 -33.46 22.67
N ARG A 578 17.70 -32.60 21.80
CA ARG A 578 16.26 -32.28 21.78
C ARG A 578 15.41 -33.29 21.00
N TYR A 579 16.03 -34.17 20.23
CA TYR A 579 15.32 -35.08 19.33
C TYR A 579 15.00 -36.40 20.02
N TRP A 580 13.76 -36.85 19.86
CA TRP A 580 13.26 -38.11 20.42
C TRP A 580 12.96 -39.10 19.33
N TYR A 581 13.52 -40.31 19.47
CA TYR A 581 13.36 -41.43 18.57
C TYR A 581 12.67 -42.58 19.30
N TYR A 582 12.03 -43.46 18.54
CA TYR A 582 11.51 -44.71 19.09
C TYR A 582 12.06 -45.90 18.33
N LEU A 583 12.74 -46.78 19.05
CA LEU A 583 13.27 -48.03 18.54
C LEU A 583 12.25 -49.12 18.88
N GLY A 584 11.65 -49.74 17.87
CA GLY A 584 10.62 -50.76 18.05
C GLY A 584 11.10 -51.98 18.86
N PRO A 585 10.20 -52.92 19.18
CA PRO A 585 10.57 -54.15 19.90
C PRO A 585 11.66 -54.98 19.21
N SER A 586 11.77 -54.89 17.89
CA SER A 586 12.84 -55.53 17.09
C SER A 586 14.06 -54.63 16.87
N GLY A 587 14.15 -53.48 17.54
CA GLY A 587 15.22 -52.49 17.41
C GLY A 587 15.08 -51.52 16.23
N ASN A 588 14.12 -51.74 15.34
CA ASN A 588 13.92 -50.90 14.17
C ASN A 588 13.41 -49.50 14.55
N MET A 589 14.06 -48.46 14.07
CA MET A 589 13.62 -47.07 14.26
C MET A 589 12.28 -46.83 13.56
N TYR A 590 11.34 -46.24 14.28
CA TYR A 590 10.05 -45.86 13.72
C TYR A 590 10.15 -44.54 12.94
N VAL A 591 9.46 -44.49 11.79
CA VAL A 591 9.31 -43.30 10.94
C VAL A 591 7.83 -43.09 10.63
N GLY A 592 7.45 -41.87 10.25
CA GLY A 592 6.07 -41.54 9.90
C GLY A 592 5.08 -41.64 11.08
N ASN A 593 3.83 -41.99 10.76
CA ASN A 593 2.73 -42.05 11.73
C ASN A 593 2.73 -43.37 12.52
N CYS A 594 2.97 -43.31 13.83
CA CYS A 594 3.08 -44.49 14.67
C CYS A 594 2.27 -44.38 15.97
N SER A 595 1.72 -45.49 16.46
CA SER A 595 1.06 -45.58 17.77
C SER A 595 1.98 -46.25 18.79
N ILE A 596 2.24 -45.59 19.90
CA ILE A 596 3.10 -46.05 20.99
C ILE A 596 2.34 -45.86 22.31
N ASP A 597 2.10 -46.94 23.05
CA ASP A 597 1.38 -46.95 24.33
C ASP A 597 0.02 -46.23 24.31
N GLY A 598 -0.73 -46.38 23.21
CA GLY A 598 -2.05 -45.78 23.02
C GLY A 598 -2.05 -44.30 22.62
N LYS A 599 -0.88 -43.67 22.46
CA LYS A 599 -0.71 -42.32 21.91
C LYS A 599 -0.12 -42.37 20.49
N ARG A 600 -0.48 -41.41 19.64
CA ARG A 600 -0.01 -41.33 18.24
C ARG A 600 1.08 -40.27 18.10
N TYR A 601 2.18 -40.62 17.47
CA TYR A 601 3.31 -39.73 17.23
C TYR A 601 3.60 -39.66 15.73
N GLN A 602 4.01 -38.49 15.27
CA GLN A 602 4.55 -38.28 13.93
C GLN A 602 6.06 -38.22 14.05
N PHE A 603 6.74 -39.18 13.42
CA PHE A 603 8.19 -39.16 13.21
C PHE A 603 8.46 -38.64 11.79
N CYS A 604 9.53 -37.86 11.62
CA CYS A 604 10.04 -37.50 10.29
C CYS A 604 10.80 -38.67 9.64
N ASP A 605 11.27 -38.49 8.41
CA ASP A 605 12.01 -39.52 7.66
C ASP A 605 13.36 -39.87 8.30
N THR A 606 13.94 -38.93 9.05
CA THR A 606 15.13 -39.17 9.88
C THR A 606 14.78 -39.74 11.26
N GLY A 607 13.50 -40.02 11.57
CA GLY A 607 13.08 -40.83 12.71
C GLY A 607 12.85 -40.13 14.05
N TYR A 608 12.93 -38.80 14.13
CA TYR A 608 12.60 -38.07 15.37
C TYR A 608 11.17 -37.53 15.37
N VAL A 609 10.58 -37.39 16.56
CA VAL A 609 9.22 -36.83 16.74
C VAL A 609 9.19 -35.36 16.36
N VAL A 610 8.18 -34.99 15.57
CA VAL A 610 7.94 -33.61 15.15
C VAL A 610 6.66 -33.04 15.75
N ASP A 611 6.63 -31.71 15.88
CA ASP A 611 5.43 -30.95 16.20
C ASP A 611 4.33 -31.28 15.17
N SER A 612 3.21 -31.83 15.61
CA SER A 612 2.21 -32.40 14.70
C SER A 612 0.79 -32.37 15.23
N TRP A 613 -0.15 -32.16 14.30
CA TRP A 613 -1.57 -32.37 14.52
C TRP A 613 -1.89 -33.86 14.50
N ILE A 614 -2.59 -34.33 15.51
CA ILE A 614 -2.97 -35.74 15.66
C ILE A 614 -4.50 -35.81 15.71
N TYR A 615 -5.10 -36.56 14.78
CA TYR A 615 -6.53 -36.82 14.78
C TYR A 615 -6.81 -38.24 15.26
N GLN A 616 -7.61 -38.37 16.32
CA GLN A 616 -7.97 -39.65 16.91
C GLN A 616 -9.35 -39.59 17.54
N ASP A 617 -10.18 -40.61 17.29
CA ASP A 617 -11.53 -40.77 17.87
C ASP A 617 -12.45 -39.55 17.70
N GLY A 618 -12.35 -38.87 16.55
CA GLY A 618 -13.15 -37.67 16.25
C GLY A 618 -12.60 -36.37 16.86
N ILE A 619 -11.44 -36.41 17.51
CA ILE A 619 -10.88 -35.30 18.28
C ILE A 619 -9.48 -34.97 17.76
N TRP A 620 -9.20 -33.69 17.62
CA TRP A 620 -7.87 -33.18 17.30
C TRP A 620 -7.05 -32.94 18.57
N TYR A 621 -5.78 -33.29 18.48
CA TYR A 621 -4.76 -33.08 19.49
C TYR A 621 -3.53 -32.46 18.81
N TYR A 622 -2.63 -31.89 19.59
CA TYR A 622 -1.34 -31.42 19.08
C TYR A 622 -0.20 -31.97 19.95
N CYS A 623 0.72 -32.68 19.32
CA CYS A 623 1.89 -33.27 19.96
C CYS A 623 3.11 -32.41 19.61
N ASN A 624 3.87 -32.00 20.62
CA ASN A 624 5.16 -31.34 20.40
C ASN A 624 6.26 -32.39 20.16
N SER A 625 7.36 -31.95 19.57
CA SER A 625 8.59 -32.72 19.31
C SER A 625 9.24 -33.30 20.57
N ASP A 626 8.92 -32.79 21.76
CA ASP A 626 9.33 -33.36 23.06
C ASP A 626 8.44 -34.54 23.53
N ARG A 627 7.47 -34.95 22.69
CA ARG A 627 6.46 -35.99 22.89
C ARG A 627 5.29 -35.59 23.79
N THR A 628 5.23 -34.34 24.23
CA THR A 628 4.13 -33.87 25.07
C THR A 628 2.95 -33.42 24.23
N TYR A 629 1.75 -33.69 24.72
CA TYR A 629 0.52 -33.17 24.13
C TYR A 629 0.16 -31.83 24.75
N VAL A 630 -0.21 -30.87 23.91
CA VAL A 630 -0.48 -29.49 24.32
C VAL A 630 -1.72 -29.40 25.21
N LYS A 631 -1.64 -28.51 26.21
CA LYS A 631 -2.76 -28.03 27.03
C LYS A 631 -2.77 -26.50 27.05
N GLY A 632 -3.94 -25.91 27.20
CA GLY A 632 -4.13 -24.46 27.22
C GLY A 632 -4.03 -23.81 25.84
N PHE A 633 -3.79 -22.50 25.83
CA PHE A 633 -3.62 -21.73 24.59
C PHE A 633 -2.29 -22.05 23.92
N LYS A 634 -2.33 -22.34 22.61
CA LYS A 634 -1.12 -22.54 21.80
C LYS A 634 -1.31 -21.89 20.44
N LYS A 635 -0.31 -21.12 20.04
CA LYS A 635 -0.20 -20.61 18.68
C LYS A 635 0.50 -21.65 17.80
N ILE A 636 -0.14 -22.02 16.70
CA ILE A 636 0.34 -23.00 15.72
C ILE A 636 0.27 -22.32 14.35
N GLY A 637 1.42 -22.07 13.74
CA GLY A 637 1.52 -21.16 12.59
C GLY A 637 1.05 -19.75 12.94
N SER A 638 0.13 -19.21 12.14
CA SER A 638 -0.48 -17.88 12.38
C SER A 638 -1.71 -17.93 13.29
N ALA A 639 -2.27 -19.11 13.55
CA ALA A 639 -3.53 -19.29 14.27
C ALA A 639 -3.32 -19.66 15.74
N THR A 640 -4.28 -19.29 16.59
CA THR A 640 -4.29 -19.64 18.02
C THR A 640 -5.39 -20.66 18.28
N TYR A 641 -5.06 -21.69 19.06
CA TYR A 641 -5.92 -22.80 19.44
C TYR A 641 -5.96 -22.92 20.95
N TYR A 642 -6.95 -23.63 21.48
CA TYR A 642 -7.01 -24.00 22.89
C TYR A 642 -7.23 -25.50 23.04
N PHE A 643 -6.43 -26.11 23.90
CA PHE A 643 -6.52 -27.53 24.24
C PHE A 643 -6.96 -27.67 25.70
N ASN A 644 -8.01 -28.45 25.95
CA ASN A 644 -8.55 -28.61 27.30
C ASN A 644 -7.62 -29.46 28.19
N ASP A 645 -8.00 -29.67 29.46
CA ASP A 645 -7.18 -30.44 30.41
C ASP A 645 -6.98 -31.92 30.01
N LYS A 646 -7.81 -32.42 29.09
CA LYS A 646 -7.72 -33.74 28.46
C LYS A 646 -6.93 -33.73 27.15
N GLU A 647 -6.22 -32.64 26.83
CA GLU A 647 -5.37 -32.48 25.64
C GLU A 647 -6.16 -32.30 24.33
N GLN A 648 -7.47 -32.14 24.42
CA GLN A 648 -8.37 -32.12 23.26
C GLN A 648 -8.55 -30.68 22.76
N MET A 649 -8.40 -30.48 21.46
CA MET A 649 -8.65 -29.19 20.80
C MET A 649 -10.11 -28.77 21.00
N ALA A 650 -10.32 -27.58 21.55
CA ALA A 650 -11.64 -27.02 21.77
C ALA A 650 -12.23 -26.43 20.49
N THR A 651 -13.55 -26.52 20.37
CA THR A 651 -14.35 -25.89 19.31
C THR A 651 -15.59 -25.23 19.92
N GLY A 652 -16.20 -24.32 19.19
CA GLY A 652 -17.38 -23.57 19.62
C GLY A 652 -17.11 -22.61 20.78
N TRP A 653 -18.16 -22.32 21.55
CA TRP A 653 -18.12 -21.45 22.72
C TRP A 653 -17.39 -22.11 23.89
N GLN A 654 -16.39 -21.42 24.45
CA GLN A 654 -15.61 -21.88 25.60
C GLN A 654 -15.50 -20.76 26.62
N ASN A 655 -15.80 -21.07 27.89
CA ASN A 655 -15.55 -20.16 29.00
C ASN A 655 -14.22 -20.57 29.66
N ILE A 656 -13.22 -19.70 29.56
CA ILE A 656 -11.86 -19.95 30.03
C ILE A 656 -11.46 -18.78 30.91
N ASN A 657 -11.24 -19.03 32.21
CA ASN A 657 -10.89 -18.02 33.21
C ASN A 657 -11.84 -16.80 33.19
N ASP A 658 -13.15 -17.05 33.33
CA ASP A 658 -14.23 -16.06 33.37
C ASP A 658 -14.38 -15.20 32.09
N SER A 659 -13.73 -15.60 30.99
CA SER A 659 -13.86 -14.95 29.69
C SER A 659 -14.41 -15.93 28.66
N TRP A 660 -15.34 -15.47 27.83
CA TRP A 660 -15.88 -16.28 26.72
C TRP A 660 -14.98 -16.13 25.49
N TYR A 661 -14.67 -17.25 24.86
CA TYR A 661 -13.96 -17.36 23.59
C TYR A 661 -14.84 -18.16 22.63
N TYR A 662 -14.62 -17.96 21.34
CA TYR A 662 -15.21 -18.80 20.31
C TYR A 662 -14.12 -19.39 19.44
N PHE A 663 -14.09 -20.72 19.32
CA PHE A 663 -13.20 -21.45 18.43
C PHE A 663 -14.02 -21.97 17.26
N GLU A 664 -13.56 -21.76 16.04
CA GLU A 664 -14.25 -22.27 14.84
C GLU A 664 -14.25 -23.80 14.79
N SER A 665 -14.95 -24.41 13.83
CA SER A 665 -14.93 -25.86 13.65
C SER A 665 -13.52 -26.41 13.36
N SER A 666 -12.64 -25.57 12.79
CA SER A 666 -11.22 -25.84 12.61
C SER A 666 -10.39 -25.71 13.90
N GLY A 667 -10.99 -25.27 15.01
CA GLY A 667 -10.32 -24.98 16.28
C GLY A 667 -9.65 -23.62 16.36
N VAL A 668 -9.65 -22.84 15.29
CA VAL A 668 -9.05 -21.50 15.28
C VAL A 668 -9.86 -20.55 16.17
N MET A 669 -9.18 -19.87 17.10
CA MET A 669 -9.78 -18.86 17.96
C MET A 669 -10.24 -17.66 17.14
N LYS A 670 -11.50 -17.23 17.31
CA LYS A 670 -11.99 -16.00 16.69
C LYS A 670 -11.53 -14.75 17.41
N THR A 671 -11.16 -13.78 16.59
CA THR A 671 -10.92 -12.38 16.94
C THR A 671 -11.75 -11.51 16.00
N GLY A 672 -12.21 -10.35 16.46
CA GLY A 672 -13.03 -9.44 15.69
C GLY A 672 -14.50 -9.88 15.58
N TRP A 673 -15.13 -9.59 14.44
CA TRP A 673 -16.55 -9.83 14.21
C TRP A 673 -16.86 -11.31 13.96
N LEU A 674 -17.93 -11.80 14.59
CA LEU A 674 -18.48 -13.12 14.37
C LEU A 674 -20.01 -13.05 14.25
N LEU A 675 -20.58 -13.63 13.19
CA LEU A 675 -22.03 -13.78 13.01
C LEU A 675 -22.43 -15.23 13.29
N LEU A 676 -23.27 -15.46 14.29
CA LEU A 676 -23.85 -16.78 14.60
C LEU A 676 -25.36 -16.65 14.76
N ASN A 677 -26.11 -17.48 14.03
CA ASN A 677 -27.58 -17.53 14.10
C ASN A 677 -28.22 -16.12 14.01
N ASN A 678 -27.79 -15.34 13.03
CA ASN A 678 -28.23 -13.95 12.80
C ASN A 678 -27.92 -12.94 13.93
N THR A 679 -27.01 -13.29 14.84
CA THR A 679 -26.55 -12.43 15.94
C THR A 679 -25.05 -12.14 15.80
N TRP A 680 -24.66 -10.88 15.87
CA TRP A 680 -23.25 -10.47 15.83
C TRP A 680 -22.63 -10.43 17.22
N TYR A 681 -21.36 -10.83 17.28
CA TYR A 681 -20.49 -10.79 18.46
C TYR A 681 -19.17 -10.13 18.08
N TRP A 682 -18.48 -9.55 19.05
CA TRP A 682 -17.13 -9.01 18.88
C TRP A 682 -16.17 -9.64 19.88
N PHE A 683 -15.02 -10.06 19.37
CA PHE A 683 -13.91 -10.60 20.14
C PHE A 683 -12.71 -9.66 20.03
N GLU A 684 -12.02 -9.40 21.14
CA GLU A 684 -10.78 -8.63 21.12
C GLU A 684 -9.64 -9.42 20.44
N ASN A 685 -8.48 -8.78 20.27
CA ASN A 685 -7.30 -9.41 19.68
C ASN A 685 -6.77 -10.60 20.50
N ASP A 686 -7.05 -10.63 21.81
CA ASP A 686 -6.74 -11.76 22.68
C ASP A 686 -7.83 -12.85 22.65
N GLY A 687 -8.87 -12.69 21.82
CA GLY A 687 -9.96 -13.64 21.62
C GLY A 687 -11.08 -13.56 22.65
N LYS A 688 -11.04 -12.60 23.60
CA LYS A 688 -12.11 -12.45 24.58
C LYS A 688 -13.34 -11.79 23.97
N MET A 689 -14.50 -12.40 24.18
CA MET A 689 -15.79 -11.84 23.79
C MET A 689 -16.09 -10.58 24.60
N VAL A 690 -16.49 -9.52 23.90
CA VAL A 690 -16.83 -8.25 24.51
C VAL A 690 -18.29 -8.22 24.97
N THR A 691 -18.51 -7.57 26.11
CA THR A 691 -19.83 -7.15 26.59
C THR A 691 -19.78 -5.65 26.91
N GLY A 692 -20.94 -4.97 26.87
CA GLY A 692 -21.04 -3.53 27.10
C GLY A 692 -20.64 -2.67 25.90
N TRP A 693 -20.26 -1.41 26.17
CA TRP A 693 -19.88 -0.44 25.15
C TRP A 693 -18.52 -0.75 24.55
N LYS A 694 -18.43 -0.75 23.22
CA LYS A 694 -17.17 -0.92 22.50
C LYS A 694 -17.15 -0.11 21.23
N ARG A 695 -16.08 0.64 21.03
CA ARG A 695 -15.80 1.34 19.77
C ARG A 695 -15.00 0.42 18.84
N VAL A 696 -15.49 0.24 17.62
CA VAL A 696 -14.83 -0.52 16.56
C VAL A 696 -14.76 0.37 15.32
N GLY A 697 -13.54 0.80 14.96
CA GLY A 697 -13.34 1.81 13.91
C GLY A 697 -14.05 3.14 14.24
N ALA A 698 -14.84 3.65 13.29
CA ALA A 698 -15.56 4.91 13.43
C ALA A 698 -16.83 4.81 14.29
N TYR A 699 -17.34 3.59 14.55
CA TYR A 699 -18.63 3.38 15.17
C TYR A 699 -18.50 2.86 16.61
N SER A 700 -19.47 3.22 17.45
CA SER A 700 -19.62 2.64 18.78
C SER A 700 -20.79 1.66 18.81
N TYR A 701 -20.59 0.53 19.45
CA TYR A 701 -21.52 -0.58 19.54
C TYR A 701 -21.81 -0.87 21.00
N TYR A 702 -22.92 -1.54 21.26
CA TYR A 702 -23.21 -2.08 22.58
C TYR A 702 -23.51 -3.58 22.47
N PHE A 703 -22.82 -4.38 23.26
CA PHE A 703 -22.99 -5.83 23.36
C PHE A 703 -23.71 -6.17 24.67
N GLU A 704 -24.77 -6.97 24.61
CA GLU A 704 -25.50 -7.42 25.80
C GLU A 704 -24.62 -8.36 26.66
N LYS A 705 -25.08 -8.75 27.87
CA LYS A 705 -24.27 -9.59 28.79
C LYS A 705 -23.91 -10.97 28.22
N ASN A 706 -24.69 -11.46 27.26
CA ASN A 706 -24.42 -12.69 26.51
C ASN A 706 -23.55 -12.44 25.26
N GLY A 707 -23.06 -11.22 25.05
CA GLY A 707 -22.24 -10.81 23.91
C GLY A 707 -23.01 -10.42 22.65
N ALA A 708 -24.34 -10.48 22.65
CA ALA A 708 -25.13 -10.13 21.47
C ALA A 708 -25.07 -8.63 21.16
N MET A 709 -24.69 -8.27 19.95
CA MET A 709 -24.68 -6.88 19.48
C MET A 709 -26.11 -6.31 19.39
N CYS A 710 -26.33 -5.15 20.00
CA CYS A 710 -27.59 -4.44 19.87
C CYS A 710 -27.81 -3.86 18.46
N ILE A 711 -29.05 -3.96 17.97
CA ILE A 711 -29.55 -3.29 16.77
C ILE A 711 -30.87 -2.59 17.09
N GLY A 712 -31.21 -1.54 16.33
CA GLY A 712 -32.43 -0.78 16.53
C GLY A 712 -32.46 -0.01 17.86
N LYS A 713 -33.67 0.32 18.32
CA LYS A 713 -33.86 1.11 19.55
C LYS A 713 -33.69 0.24 20.80
N LYS A 714 -32.78 0.61 21.68
CA LYS A 714 -32.51 -0.10 22.95
C LYS A 714 -32.39 0.87 24.12
N THR A 715 -32.78 0.41 25.31
CA THR A 715 -32.60 1.15 26.56
C THR A 715 -31.48 0.51 27.36
N ILE A 716 -30.43 1.28 27.64
CA ILE A 716 -29.22 0.84 28.37
C ILE A 716 -29.02 1.81 29.53
N ASP A 717 -29.00 1.30 30.77
CA ASP A 717 -28.87 2.08 32.01
C ASP A 717 -29.82 3.28 32.10
N GLY A 718 -31.08 3.08 31.67
CA GLY A 718 -32.13 4.11 31.69
C GLY A 718 -32.05 5.15 30.57
N LYS A 719 -31.08 5.07 29.66
CA LYS A 719 -30.96 5.94 28.47
C LYS A 719 -31.31 5.17 27.20
N SER A 720 -32.02 5.81 26.27
CA SER A 720 -32.43 5.20 25.00
C SER A 720 -31.44 5.55 23.89
N TYR A 721 -30.98 4.53 23.17
CA TYR A 721 -30.04 4.63 22.06
C TYR A 721 -30.64 3.99 20.81
N ASP A 722 -30.41 4.60 19.64
CA ASP A 722 -30.77 4.03 18.34
C ASP A 722 -29.52 3.51 17.64
N PHE A 723 -29.46 2.19 17.46
CA PHE A 723 -28.42 1.51 16.70
C PHE A 723 -28.90 1.23 15.27
N GLY A 724 -28.04 1.43 14.28
CA GLY A 724 -28.33 1.07 12.89
C GLY A 724 -28.49 -0.45 12.70
N THR A 725 -28.86 -0.87 11.50
CA THR A 725 -28.93 -2.31 11.14
C THR A 725 -27.58 -3.02 11.23
N SER A 726 -26.48 -2.27 11.08
CA SER A 726 -25.12 -2.74 11.31
C SER A 726 -24.69 -2.70 12.79
N GLY A 727 -25.55 -2.26 13.71
CA GLY A 727 -25.29 -2.19 15.15
C GLY A 727 -24.49 -0.98 15.65
N GLY A 728 -23.97 -0.15 14.75
CA GLY A 728 -23.33 1.10 15.13
C GLY A 728 -24.37 2.11 15.66
N ILE A 729 -24.07 2.79 16.76
CA ILE A 729 -24.92 3.86 17.29
C ILE A 729 -25.05 4.99 16.27
N LEU A 730 -26.29 5.41 16.00
CA LEU A 730 -26.57 6.53 15.11
C LEU A 730 -26.36 7.85 15.88
N THR A 731 -25.34 8.61 15.49
CA THR A 731 -25.01 9.93 16.07
C THR A 731 -25.08 11.00 15.00
N GLY A 732 -25.47 12.22 15.37
CA GLY A 732 -25.71 13.29 14.41
C GLY A 732 -26.89 12.99 13.49
N TRP A 733 -26.79 13.39 12.22
CA TRP A 733 -27.87 13.24 11.22
C TRP A 733 -27.95 11.81 10.68
N TYR A 734 -29.15 11.23 10.64
CA TYR A 734 -29.40 9.92 10.01
C TYR A 734 -30.79 9.85 9.36
N ILE A 735 -30.93 9.00 8.33
CA ILE A 735 -32.21 8.75 7.65
C ILE A 735 -32.76 7.39 8.11
N LYS A 736 -34.05 7.34 8.42
CA LYS A 736 -34.81 6.11 8.68
C LYS A 736 -36.23 6.26 8.13
N ASP A 737 -36.76 5.24 7.46
CA ASP A 737 -38.11 5.26 6.88
C ASP A 737 -38.37 6.51 6.00
N ASN A 738 -37.38 6.87 5.18
CA ASN A 738 -37.38 8.05 4.31
C ASN A 738 -37.58 9.40 5.03
N ALA A 739 -37.26 9.47 6.33
CA ALA A 739 -37.29 10.69 7.14
C ALA A 739 -35.94 10.92 7.82
N TRP A 740 -35.54 12.18 7.94
CA TRP A 740 -34.33 12.58 8.66
C TRP A 740 -34.58 12.65 10.17
N TYR A 741 -33.59 12.23 10.95
CA TYR A 741 -33.53 12.29 12.41
C TYR A 741 -32.17 12.87 12.82
N TYR A 742 -32.07 13.32 14.07
CA TYR A 742 -30.81 13.79 14.64
C TYR A 742 -30.64 13.29 16.07
N THR A 743 -29.52 12.63 16.35
CA THR A 743 -29.10 12.30 17.72
C THR A 743 -28.10 13.36 18.19
N LYS A 744 -28.41 14.04 19.30
CA LYS A 744 -27.57 15.07 19.90
C LYS A 744 -26.28 14.47 20.48
N ASP A 745 -25.30 15.32 20.80
CA ASP A 745 -24.02 14.91 21.39
C ASP A 745 -24.18 14.18 22.74
N ASP A 746 -25.27 14.47 23.47
CA ASP A 746 -25.65 13.78 24.71
C ASP A 746 -26.29 12.40 24.48
N LEU A 747 -26.32 11.95 23.22
CA LEU A 747 -26.89 10.70 22.72
C LEU A 747 -28.42 10.61 22.82
N THR A 748 -29.11 11.71 23.13
CA THR A 748 -30.57 11.76 23.10
C THR A 748 -31.07 12.29 21.75
N MET A 749 -32.21 11.76 21.31
CA MET A 749 -32.85 12.16 20.05
C MET A 749 -33.33 13.62 20.12
N ALA A 750 -33.12 14.38 19.05
CA ALA A 750 -33.64 15.73 18.93
C ALA A 750 -35.16 15.70 18.74
N VAL A 751 -35.85 16.52 19.53
CA VAL A 751 -37.29 16.78 19.45
C VAL A 751 -37.52 18.28 19.60
N GLY A 752 -38.52 18.84 18.90
CA GLY A 752 -38.81 20.27 18.88
C GLY A 752 -37.77 21.11 18.13
N MET A 753 -37.67 22.40 18.49
CA MET A 753 -36.70 23.36 17.94
C MET A 753 -35.28 23.08 18.42
N ASN A 754 -34.37 22.76 17.50
CA ASN A 754 -32.96 22.50 17.80
C ASN A 754 -32.05 23.29 16.87
N GLN A 755 -31.08 24.00 17.45
CA GLN A 755 -30.00 24.67 16.72
C GLN A 755 -28.90 23.64 16.44
N ILE A 756 -28.66 23.33 15.16
CA ILE A 756 -27.63 22.37 14.74
C ILE A 756 -26.70 23.08 13.75
N GLY A 757 -25.46 23.33 14.17
CA GLY A 757 -24.57 24.22 13.46
C GLY A 757 -25.15 25.63 13.34
N LYS A 758 -25.13 26.21 12.13
CA LYS A 758 -25.64 27.57 11.88
C LYS A 758 -27.17 27.65 11.72
N ASN A 759 -27.84 26.51 11.54
CA ASN A 759 -29.26 26.46 11.19
C ASN A 759 -30.12 25.93 12.35
N LYS A 760 -31.38 26.34 12.40
CA LYS A 760 -32.40 25.74 13.27
C LYS A 760 -33.23 24.72 12.51
N PHE A 761 -33.59 23.63 13.16
CA PHE A 761 -34.40 22.54 12.63
C PHE A 761 -35.54 22.24 13.60
N TYR A 762 -36.65 21.73 13.08
CA TYR A 762 -37.75 21.22 13.90
C TYR A 762 -37.85 19.70 13.75
N PHE A 763 -37.90 19.00 14.88
CA PHE A 763 -38.16 17.56 14.93
C PHE A 763 -39.49 17.28 15.62
N GLU A 764 -40.32 16.40 15.07
CA GLU A 764 -41.56 15.96 15.70
C GLU A 764 -41.27 15.14 16.97
N SER A 765 -42.31 14.82 17.77
CA SER A 765 -42.13 14.07 19.03
C SER A 765 -41.57 12.66 18.83
N ASN A 766 -41.72 12.09 17.64
CA ASN A 766 -41.10 10.82 17.23
C ASN A 766 -39.69 10.98 16.64
N GLY A 767 -39.15 12.21 16.57
CA GLY A 767 -37.81 12.51 16.07
C GLY A 767 -37.71 12.82 14.58
N ARG A 768 -38.81 12.77 13.82
CA ARG A 768 -38.79 13.08 12.38
C ARG A 768 -38.58 14.56 12.13
N MET A 769 -37.59 14.91 11.33
CA MET A 769 -37.33 16.29 10.90
C MET A 769 -38.44 16.78 9.98
N VAL A 770 -38.88 18.02 10.20
CA VAL A 770 -39.91 18.68 9.39
C VAL A 770 -39.28 19.50 8.26
N THR A 771 -39.91 19.45 7.09
CA THR A 771 -39.71 20.38 5.97
C THR A 771 -41.02 21.10 5.64
N GLY A 772 -40.95 22.26 4.99
CA GLY A 772 -42.09 23.10 4.66
C GLY A 772 -42.63 23.93 5.83
N TRP A 773 -43.89 24.33 5.73
CA TRP A 773 -44.57 25.14 6.74
C TRP A 773 -44.87 24.34 8.01
N LYS A 774 -44.52 24.88 9.18
CA LYS A 774 -44.88 24.32 10.48
C LYS A 774 -45.38 25.40 11.43
N TYR A 775 -46.53 25.13 12.04
CA TYR A 775 -47.11 25.96 13.08
C TYR A 775 -46.60 25.52 14.46
N VAL A 776 -45.96 26.42 15.19
CA VAL A 776 -45.38 26.18 16.52
C VAL A 776 -45.61 27.43 17.38
N ASP A 777 -46.12 27.26 18.61
CA ASP A 777 -46.30 28.35 19.58
C ASP A 777 -46.97 29.61 19.00
N ASN A 778 -48.12 29.43 18.34
CA ASN A 778 -48.90 30.48 17.68
C ASN A 778 -48.21 31.22 16.51
N ASN A 779 -47.15 30.66 15.95
CA ASN A 779 -46.43 31.27 14.82
C ASN A 779 -46.17 30.24 13.72
N TRP A 780 -46.20 30.69 12.47
CA TRP A 780 -45.77 29.89 11.33
C TRP A 780 -44.28 30.07 11.08
N TYR A 781 -43.59 28.95 10.85
CA TYR A 781 -42.20 28.89 10.42
C TYR A 781 -42.12 28.10 9.12
N TYR A 782 -41.10 28.35 8.32
CA TYR A 782 -40.83 27.57 7.12
C TYR A 782 -39.45 26.93 7.18
N PHE A 783 -39.41 25.63 6.95
CA PHE A 783 -38.20 24.82 6.86
C PHE A 783 -37.98 24.48 5.39
N ASP A 784 -36.78 24.72 4.85
CA ASP A 784 -36.50 24.41 3.44
C ASP A 784 -36.41 22.88 3.19
N SER A 785 -36.05 22.48 1.98
CA SER A 785 -35.94 21.07 1.59
C SER A 785 -34.85 20.32 2.38
N MET A 786 -33.91 21.02 3.00
CA MET A 786 -32.90 20.45 3.91
C MET A 786 -33.36 20.50 5.37
N GLY A 787 -34.57 20.99 5.66
CA GLY A 787 -35.11 21.15 7.00
C GLY A 787 -34.59 22.35 7.76
N ALA A 788 -33.81 23.23 7.11
CA ALA A 788 -33.27 24.42 7.76
C ALA A 788 -34.35 25.52 7.81
N MET A 789 -34.55 26.11 8.98
CA MET A 789 -35.48 27.21 9.18
C MET A 789 -35.04 28.43 8.35
N ARG A 790 -35.94 28.95 7.54
CA ARG A 790 -35.70 30.14 6.73
C ARG A 790 -35.98 31.42 7.54
N THR A 791 -35.25 32.47 7.19
CA THR A 791 -35.45 33.85 7.64
C THR A 791 -35.36 34.78 6.42
N GLY A 792 -35.93 35.96 6.52
CA GLY A 792 -35.98 36.96 5.45
C GLY A 792 -37.02 36.65 4.36
N TRP A 793 -36.76 37.16 3.15
CA TRP A 793 -37.64 36.97 1.99
C TRP A 793 -37.67 35.51 1.55
N LEU A 794 -38.89 34.97 1.38
CA LEU A 794 -39.15 33.62 0.91
C LEU A 794 -40.15 33.66 -0.23
N GLN A 795 -39.79 33.12 -1.39
CA GLN A 795 -40.71 32.97 -2.53
C GLN A 795 -41.12 31.50 -2.67
N LEU A 796 -42.42 31.22 -2.63
CA LEU A 796 -42.99 29.90 -2.89
C LEU A 796 -43.97 30.02 -4.05
N GLY A 797 -43.61 29.43 -5.20
CA GLY A 797 -44.32 29.67 -6.46
C GLY A 797 -44.32 31.15 -6.83
N ASN A 798 -45.49 31.74 -7.05
CA ASN A 798 -45.65 33.16 -7.37
C ASN A 798 -45.88 34.05 -6.14
N THR A 799 -45.83 33.48 -4.93
CA THR A 799 -46.16 34.17 -3.69
C THR A 799 -44.91 34.46 -2.88
N TRP A 800 -44.74 35.72 -2.47
CA TRP A 800 -43.68 36.14 -1.55
C TRP A 800 -44.18 36.17 -0.11
N TYR A 801 -43.29 35.83 0.82
CA TYR A 801 -43.46 35.84 2.25
C TYR A 801 -42.25 36.52 2.89
N TRP A 802 -42.42 37.06 4.09
CA TRP A 802 -41.32 37.52 4.92
C TRP A 802 -41.30 36.72 6.21
N LEU A 803 -40.15 36.13 6.52
CA LEU A 803 -39.89 35.49 7.80
C LEU A 803 -38.97 36.40 8.61
N GLU A 804 -39.37 36.73 9.82
CA GLU A 804 -38.59 37.59 10.71
C GLU A 804 -37.24 36.96 11.08
N SER A 805 -36.37 37.72 11.73
CA SER A 805 -35.04 37.23 12.14
C SER A 805 -35.07 36.01 13.07
N ASP A 806 -36.18 35.78 13.78
CA ASP A 806 -36.41 34.59 14.61
C ASP A 806 -37.14 33.46 13.87
N GLY A 807 -37.44 33.64 12.58
CA GLY A 807 -38.08 32.67 11.68
C GLY A 807 -39.60 32.77 11.59
N LYS A 808 -40.23 33.64 12.39
CA LYS A 808 -41.70 33.78 12.40
C LYS A 808 -42.19 34.44 11.12
N MET A 809 -43.22 33.88 10.51
CA MET A 809 -43.88 34.46 9.35
C MET A 809 -44.57 35.78 9.70
N ALA A 810 -44.21 36.84 8.98
CA ALA A 810 -44.84 38.13 9.12
C ALA A 810 -46.25 38.16 8.54
N THR A 811 -47.10 38.93 9.20
CA THR A 811 -48.43 39.34 8.76
C THR A 811 -48.58 40.86 9.01
N GLY A 812 -49.52 41.48 8.32
CA GLY A 812 -49.82 42.91 8.41
C GLY A 812 -48.78 43.81 7.73
N TRP A 813 -48.79 45.10 8.11
CA TRP A 813 -47.86 46.10 7.61
C TRP A 813 -46.43 45.86 8.12
N LYS A 814 -45.45 45.98 7.21
CA LYS A 814 -44.03 45.90 7.54
C LYS A 814 -43.25 47.03 6.90
N ASP A 815 -42.43 47.67 7.73
CA ASP A 815 -41.55 48.77 7.38
C ASP A 815 -40.18 48.23 7.00
N PHE A 816 -39.71 48.60 5.80
CA PHE A 816 -38.36 48.29 5.30
C PHE A 816 -37.61 49.58 4.94
N GLY A 817 -37.82 50.66 5.70
CA GLY A 817 -37.18 51.96 5.51
C GLY A 817 -38.00 52.85 4.59
N PRO A 818 -37.56 53.12 3.33
CA PRO A 818 -38.36 53.91 2.39
C PRO A 818 -39.55 53.13 1.80
N TYR A 819 -39.66 51.82 2.08
CA TYR A 819 -40.64 50.95 1.45
C TYR A 819 -41.55 50.28 2.48
N TRP A 820 -42.86 50.38 2.23
CA TRP A 820 -43.88 49.71 3.03
C TRP A 820 -44.48 48.53 2.29
N TYR A 821 -44.54 47.39 2.97
CA TYR A 821 -45.11 46.14 2.48
C TYR A 821 -46.29 45.72 3.33
N TYR A 822 -47.19 44.93 2.75
CA TYR A 822 -48.28 44.32 3.49
C TYR A 822 -48.32 42.81 3.23
N PHE A 823 -48.37 42.04 4.31
CA PHE A 823 -48.51 40.58 4.26
C PHE A 823 -49.90 40.19 4.78
N GLY A 824 -50.64 39.40 4.00
CA GLY A 824 -51.98 38.93 4.38
C GLY A 824 -51.96 38.04 5.63
N ALA A 825 -53.14 37.61 6.09
CA ALA A 825 -53.26 36.71 7.25
C ALA A 825 -52.55 35.35 7.03
N SER A 826 -52.45 34.91 5.77
CA SER A 826 -51.68 33.71 5.37
C SER A 826 -50.22 34.01 5.06
N GLY A 827 -49.72 35.22 5.36
CA GLY A 827 -48.34 35.67 5.15
C GLY A 827 -47.98 36.04 3.71
N ASN A 828 -48.91 35.96 2.77
CA ASN A 828 -48.67 36.32 1.38
C ASN A 828 -48.52 37.84 1.20
N MET A 829 -47.44 38.26 0.55
CA MET A 829 -47.19 39.65 0.20
C MET A 829 -48.22 40.15 -0.83
N TYR A 830 -48.79 41.32 -0.58
CA TYR A 830 -49.74 41.94 -1.51
C TYR A 830 -48.99 42.61 -2.68
N VAL A 831 -49.54 42.48 -3.89
CA VAL A 831 -49.04 43.10 -5.12
C VAL A 831 -50.22 43.66 -5.93
N GLY A 832 -49.99 44.73 -6.69
CA GLY A 832 -51.04 45.38 -7.46
C GLY A 832 -52.02 46.18 -6.60
N ASN A 833 -53.25 46.31 -7.08
CA ASN A 833 -54.28 47.11 -6.41
C ASN A 833 -54.99 46.27 -5.34
N CYS A 834 -54.77 46.58 -4.07
CA CYS A 834 -55.31 45.80 -2.94
C CYS A 834 -55.99 46.70 -1.90
N SER A 835 -57.00 46.15 -1.22
CA SER A 835 -57.64 46.79 -0.09
C SER A 835 -57.04 46.31 1.23
N VAL A 836 -56.63 47.26 2.08
CA VAL A 836 -56.14 47.00 3.44
C VAL A 836 -56.90 47.94 4.37
N GLU A 837 -57.58 47.38 5.38
CA GLU A 837 -58.31 48.15 6.40
C GLU A 837 -59.25 49.22 5.80
N SER A 838 -60.03 48.83 4.79
CA SER A 838 -60.98 49.70 4.06
C SER A 838 -60.37 50.84 3.22
N LYS A 839 -59.04 50.94 3.12
CA LYS A 839 -58.33 51.84 2.18
C LYS A 839 -57.71 51.04 1.02
N ARG A 840 -57.57 51.66 -0.16
CA ARG A 840 -56.99 51.03 -1.36
C ARG A 840 -55.57 51.50 -1.59
N TYR A 841 -54.66 50.55 -1.76
CA TYR A 841 -53.25 50.83 -2.00
C TYR A 841 -52.83 50.22 -3.33
N GLN A 842 -51.90 50.90 -3.99
CA GLN A 842 -51.21 50.36 -5.15
C GLN A 842 -49.85 49.85 -4.71
N PHE A 843 -49.68 48.53 -4.72
CA PHE A 843 -48.40 47.87 -4.53
C PHE A 843 -47.77 47.61 -5.90
N CYS A 844 -46.47 47.87 -6.04
CA CYS A 844 -45.73 47.53 -7.26
C CYS A 844 -45.52 46.00 -7.36
N ASN A 845 -44.96 45.52 -8.48
CA ASN A 845 -44.69 44.10 -8.67
C ASN A 845 -43.68 43.52 -7.66
N THR A 846 -42.87 44.38 -7.05
CA THR A 846 -41.95 44.02 -5.98
C THR A 846 -42.54 44.22 -4.59
N GLY A 847 -43.83 44.54 -4.46
CA GLY A 847 -44.61 44.43 -3.21
C GLY A 847 -44.70 45.65 -2.32
N TYR A 848 -44.01 46.76 -2.63
CA TYR A 848 -44.09 47.97 -1.82
C TYR A 848 -45.13 48.97 -2.35
N VAL A 849 -45.68 49.79 -1.44
CA VAL A 849 -46.65 50.85 -1.78
C VAL A 849 -45.98 51.93 -2.62
N VAL A 850 -46.62 52.32 -3.72
CA VAL A 850 -46.17 53.41 -4.59
C VAL A 850 -47.13 54.59 -4.56
N ASP A 851 -46.60 55.77 -4.87
CA ASP A 851 -47.39 56.95 -5.17
C ASP A 851 -48.40 56.65 -6.29
N SER A 852 -49.70 56.85 -6.03
CA SER A 852 -50.73 56.44 -6.98
C SER A 852 -52.04 57.21 -6.82
N TRP A 853 -52.68 57.45 -7.96
CA TRP A 853 -54.06 57.93 -8.02
C TRP A 853 -55.04 56.78 -7.72
N ILE A 854 -55.92 57.00 -6.75
CA ILE A 854 -56.91 56.03 -6.33
C ILE A 854 -58.30 56.61 -6.61
N TYR A 855 -59.09 55.93 -7.44
CA TYR A 855 -60.48 56.29 -7.69
C TYR A 855 -61.42 55.37 -6.92
N GLN A 856 -62.25 55.93 -6.04
CA GLN A 856 -63.20 55.16 -5.25
C GLN A 856 -64.45 56.00 -4.95
N ASN A 857 -65.62 55.40 -5.11
CA ASN A 857 -66.93 56.01 -4.82
C ASN A 857 -67.16 57.36 -5.52
N GLY A 858 -66.70 57.50 -6.78
CA GLY A 858 -66.87 58.73 -7.56
C GLY A 858 -65.84 59.82 -7.28
N ILE A 859 -64.87 59.57 -6.39
CA ILE A 859 -63.92 60.56 -5.90
C ILE A 859 -62.49 60.09 -6.13
N TRP A 860 -61.64 61.00 -6.59
CA TRP A 860 -60.21 60.77 -6.72
C TRP A 860 -59.48 61.10 -5.42
N TYR A 861 -58.52 60.25 -5.10
CA TYR A 861 -57.59 60.36 -3.99
C TYR A 861 -56.17 60.17 -4.52
N TYR A 862 -55.16 60.57 -3.75
CA TYR A 862 -53.77 60.28 -4.07
C TYR A 862 -53.09 59.64 -2.86
N CYS A 863 -52.70 58.38 -3.00
CA CYS A 863 -51.95 57.65 -1.98
C CYS A 863 -50.46 57.89 -2.22
N ASN A 864 -49.73 58.28 -1.17
CA ASN A 864 -48.29 58.40 -1.17
C ASN A 864 -47.65 57.05 -0.80
N SER A 865 -46.41 56.84 -1.21
CA SER A 865 -45.57 55.68 -0.93
C SER A 865 -45.32 55.41 0.57
N ASP A 866 -45.54 56.41 1.43
CA ASP A 866 -45.51 56.27 2.89
C ASP A 866 -46.83 55.73 3.49
N ARG A 867 -47.78 55.32 2.63
CA ARG A 867 -49.15 54.84 2.93
C ARG A 867 -50.14 55.93 3.34
N THR A 868 -49.73 57.19 3.39
CA THR A 868 -50.64 58.30 3.66
C THR A 868 -51.41 58.70 2.40
N TYR A 869 -52.52 59.40 2.57
CA TYR A 869 -53.23 60.02 1.47
C TYR A 869 -52.95 61.52 1.47
N ALA A 870 -52.79 62.11 0.29
CA ALA A 870 -52.47 63.52 0.12
C ALA A 870 -53.55 64.44 0.73
N LYS A 871 -53.09 65.55 1.32
CA LYS A 871 -53.89 66.65 1.83
C LYS A 871 -53.26 67.98 1.42
N GLY A 872 -54.07 69.01 1.25
CA GLY A 872 -53.63 70.34 0.81
C GLY A 872 -53.16 70.37 -0.64
N PHE A 873 -52.41 71.41 -0.99
CA PHE A 873 -51.81 71.57 -2.32
C PHE A 873 -50.71 70.53 -2.52
N LYS A 874 -50.75 69.81 -3.63
CA LYS A 874 -49.72 68.83 -4.00
C LYS A 874 -49.44 68.88 -5.49
N GLN A 875 -48.15 68.91 -5.84
CA GLN A 875 -47.71 68.82 -7.22
C GLN A 875 -47.52 67.35 -7.60
N ILE A 876 -48.17 66.91 -8.67
CA ILE A 876 -48.16 65.52 -9.16
C ILE A 876 -47.97 65.59 -10.68
N GLY A 877 -46.89 64.97 -11.19
CA GLY A 877 -46.63 64.93 -12.64
C GLY A 877 -46.48 66.32 -13.29
N GLY A 878 -46.00 67.32 -12.53
CA GLY A 878 -45.84 68.70 -12.99
C GLY A 878 -47.08 69.59 -12.84
N ALA A 879 -48.26 69.01 -12.62
CA ALA A 879 -49.51 69.75 -12.36
C ALA A 879 -49.78 69.90 -10.86
N THR A 880 -50.44 70.99 -10.46
CA THR A 880 -50.81 71.25 -9.07
C THR A 880 -52.26 70.83 -8.84
N TYR A 881 -52.48 70.06 -7.77
CA TYR A 881 -53.78 69.58 -7.32
C TYR A 881 -54.03 70.04 -5.88
N TYR A 882 -55.28 70.00 -5.44
CA TYR A 882 -55.64 70.22 -4.04
C TYR A 882 -56.48 69.08 -3.52
N PHE A 883 -56.13 68.58 -2.34
CA PHE A 883 -56.87 67.55 -1.63
C PHE A 883 -57.44 68.14 -0.34
N ASN A 884 -58.74 67.97 -0.10
CA ASN A 884 -59.40 68.51 1.09
C ASN A 884 -58.99 67.73 2.37
N ASP A 885 -59.48 68.16 3.53
CA ASP A 885 -59.16 67.51 4.83
C ASP A 885 -59.62 66.05 4.92
N LYS A 886 -60.58 65.65 4.06
CA LYS A 886 -61.08 64.29 3.88
C LYS A 886 -60.28 63.50 2.83
N GLU A 887 -59.13 64.00 2.38
CA GLU A 887 -58.20 63.36 1.43
C GLU A 887 -58.70 63.34 -0.02
N GLN A 888 -59.78 64.07 -0.32
CA GLN A 888 -60.48 64.03 -1.61
C GLN A 888 -59.95 65.12 -2.54
N MET A 889 -59.65 64.76 -3.78
CA MET A 889 -59.24 65.71 -4.82
C MET A 889 -60.35 66.71 -5.11
N ALA A 890 -60.04 68.00 -5.04
CA ALA A 890 -60.97 69.07 -5.34
C ALA A 890 -61.09 69.35 -6.84
N THR A 891 -62.26 69.79 -7.27
CA THR A 891 -62.57 70.25 -8.62
C THR A 891 -63.44 71.51 -8.57
N GLY A 892 -63.49 72.28 -9.65
CA GLY A 892 -64.22 73.54 -9.75
C GLY A 892 -63.63 74.68 -8.91
N TRP A 893 -64.45 75.68 -8.61
CA TRP A 893 -64.07 76.80 -7.75
C TRP A 893 -63.93 76.35 -6.30
N GLN A 894 -62.78 76.67 -5.68
CA GLN A 894 -62.48 76.36 -4.29
C GLN A 894 -61.94 77.62 -3.61
N ASN A 895 -62.50 77.96 -2.45
CA ASN A 895 -61.97 79.02 -1.60
C ASN A 895 -61.02 78.38 -0.58
N ILE A 896 -59.74 78.69 -0.68
CA ILE A 896 -58.68 78.12 0.14
C ILE A 896 -57.89 79.28 0.73
N ASN A 897 -57.93 79.44 2.06
CA ASN A 897 -57.26 80.53 2.77
C ASN A 897 -57.57 81.92 2.19
N ASP A 898 -58.86 82.26 2.10
CA ASP A 898 -59.39 83.54 1.61
C ASP A 898 -59.05 83.89 0.15
N SER A 899 -58.53 82.93 -0.62
CA SER A 899 -58.26 83.08 -2.04
C SER A 899 -59.07 82.07 -2.85
N TRP A 900 -59.65 82.52 -3.96
CA TRP A 900 -60.35 81.64 -4.88
C TRP A 900 -59.38 81.01 -5.88
N TYR A 901 -59.49 79.70 -6.04
CA TYR A 901 -58.76 78.88 -7.00
C TYR A 901 -59.76 78.15 -7.88
N TYR A 902 -59.38 77.85 -9.12
CA TYR A 902 -60.18 76.99 -9.99
C TYR A 902 -59.39 75.73 -10.35
N PHE A 903 -59.97 74.57 -10.05
CA PHE A 903 -59.44 73.26 -10.45
C PHE A 903 -60.29 72.71 -11.60
N GLU A 904 -59.67 72.31 -12.69
CA GLU A 904 -60.37 71.73 -13.84
C GLU A 904 -61.03 70.39 -13.48
N GLY A 905 -61.85 69.81 -14.36
CA GLY A 905 -62.51 68.51 -14.09
C GLY A 905 -61.53 67.35 -13.86
N SER A 906 -60.29 67.49 -14.33
CA SER A 906 -59.16 66.60 -14.07
C SER A 906 -58.49 66.82 -12.70
N GLY A 907 -58.89 67.86 -11.95
CA GLY A 907 -58.27 68.28 -10.68
C GLY A 907 -57.07 69.22 -10.82
N VAL A 908 -56.64 69.53 -12.05
CA VAL A 908 -55.49 70.42 -12.29
C VAL A 908 -55.86 71.88 -11.99
N MET A 909 -55.04 72.55 -11.19
CA MET A 909 -55.21 73.98 -10.88
C MET A 909 -54.99 74.85 -12.12
N LYS A 910 -55.93 75.74 -12.41
CA LYS A 910 -55.84 76.67 -13.54
C LYS A 910 -55.02 77.91 -13.17
N THR A 911 -54.17 78.34 -14.10
CA THR A 911 -53.46 79.63 -14.09
C THR A 911 -53.70 80.37 -15.40
N GLY A 912 -53.59 81.69 -15.40
CA GLY A 912 -53.84 82.56 -16.54
C GLY A 912 -55.33 82.77 -16.83
N TRP A 913 -55.66 82.95 -18.11
CA TRP A 913 -57.04 83.19 -18.55
C TRP A 913 -57.92 81.95 -18.40
N LEU A 914 -59.09 82.13 -17.80
CA LEU A 914 -60.12 81.12 -17.66
C LEU A 914 -61.46 81.67 -18.19
N LEU A 915 -62.07 80.95 -19.13
CA LEU A 915 -63.41 81.24 -19.63
C LEU A 915 -64.40 80.24 -19.06
N LEU A 916 -65.39 80.71 -18.31
CA LEU A 916 -66.48 79.89 -17.79
C LEU A 916 -67.81 80.58 -18.03
N ASN A 917 -68.75 79.85 -18.63
CA ASN A 917 -70.11 80.35 -18.91
C ASN A 917 -70.09 81.75 -19.56
N ASN A 918 -69.25 81.91 -20.59
CA ASN A 918 -69.04 83.15 -21.33
C ASN A 918 -68.49 84.34 -20.52
N THR A 919 -67.94 84.09 -19.32
CA THR A 919 -67.30 85.09 -18.45
C THR A 919 -65.81 84.78 -18.32
N TRP A 920 -64.97 85.78 -18.54
CA TRP A 920 -63.51 85.65 -18.40
C TRP A 920 -63.05 85.98 -16.97
N TYR A 921 -62.09 85.20 -16.48
CA TYR A 921 -61.42 85.36 -15.20
C TYR A 921 -59.90 85.31 -15.44
N TRP A 922 -59.13 85.94 -14.55
CA TRP A 922 -57.67 85.80 -14.52
C TRP A 922 -57.23 85.14 -13.23
N LEU A 923 -56.49 84.04 -13.37
CA LEU A 923 -55.84 83.35 -12.26
C LEU A 923 -54.35 83.70 -12.35
N GLU A 924 -53.76 84.19 -11.27
CA GLU A 924 -52.34 84.52 -11.23
C GLU A 924 -51.49 83.23 -11.32
N ASN A 925 -50.17 83.38 -11.47
CA ASN A 925 -49.25 82.24 -11.62
C ASN A 925 -49.27 81.28 -10.41
N ASP A 926 -49.67 81.74 -9.24
CA ASP A 926 -49.88 80.92 -8.04
C ASP A 926 -51.28 80.32 -7.96
N GLY A 927 -52.13 80.51 -8.98
CA GLY A 927 -53.49 79.99 -9.10
C GLY A 927 -54.58 80.86 -8.48
N LYS A 928 -54.22 81.96 -7.79
CA LYS A 928 -55.20 82.82 -7.13
C LYS A 928 -55.97 83.65 -8.14
N MET A 929 -57.28 83.72 -7.97
CA MET A 929 -58.16 84.56 -8.77
C MET A 929 -57.89 86.05 -8.53
N LYS A 930 -57.69 86.80 -9.61
CA LYS A 930 -57.42 88.23 -9.56
C LYS A 930 -58.72 89.04 -9.53
N THR A 931 -58.74 90.03 -8.65
CA THR A 931 -59.72 91.12 -8.63
C THR A 931 -59.00 92.47 -8.80
N GLY A 932 -59.75 93.49 -9.24
CA GLY A 932 -59.24 94.84 -9.52
C GLY A 932 -58.45 94.95 -10.83
N TRP A 933 -57.60 95.97 -10.92
CA TRP A 933 -56.79 96.26 -12.12
C TRP A 933 -55.69 95.21 -12.37
N LYS A 934 -55.47 94.88 -13.65
CA LYS A 934 -54.36 94.06 -14.14
C LYS A 934 -53.81 94.61 -15.45
N SER A 935 -52.48 94.73 -15.54
CA SER A 935 -51.79 95.21 -16.73
C SER A 935 -51.02 94.09 -17.42
N PHE A 936 -51.04 94.09 -18.76
CA PHE A 936 -50.24 93.23 -19.63
C PHE A 936 -49.54 94.12 -20.66
N GLY A 937 -48.28 94.48 -20.41
CA GLY A 937 -47.58 95.49 -21.22
C GLY A 937 -48.35 96.82 -21.25
N ASN A 938 -48.71 97.28 -22.45
CA ASN A 938 -49.41 98.56 -22.66
C ASN A 938 -50.95 98.45 -22.52
N VAL A 939 -51.46 97.27 -22.17
CA VAL A 939 -52.90 96.96 -22.11
C VAL A 939 -53.33 96.79 -20.66
N ARG A 940 -54.48 97.35 -20.27
CA ARG A 940 -55.06 97.16 -18.92
C ARG A 940 -56.46 96.55 -18.98
N TYR A 941 -56.73 95.69 -18.01
CA TYR A 941 -57.99 95.01 -17.73
C TYR A 941 -58.44 95.33 -16.30
N TYR A 942 -59.73 95.16 -16.03
CA TYR A 942 -60.29 95.24 -14.68
C TYR A 942 -61.18 94.03 -14.39
N PHE A 943 -61.02 93.44 -13.21
CA PHE A 943 -61.80 92.31 -12.72
C PHE A 943 -62.65 92.73 -11.52
N GLU A 944 -63.93 92.38 -11.51
CA GLU A 944 -64.82 92.66 -10.38
C GLU A 944 -64.47 91.83 -9.14
N GLN A 945 -65.12 92.08 -8.01
CA GLN A 945 -64.90 91.31 -6.78
C GLN A 945 -65.28 89.82 -6.91
N SER A 946 -66.17 89.49 -7.85
CA SER A 946 -66.48 88.12 -8.27
C SER A 946 -65.39 87.48 -9.13
N GLY A 947 -64.35 88.24 -9.52
CA GLY A 947 -63.30 87.84 -10.45
C GLY A 947 -63.65 87.98 -11.93
N SER A 948 -64.88 88.40 -12.25
CA SER A 948 -65.34 88.57 -13.63
C SER A 948 -64.63 89.75 -14.33
N MET A 949 -64.11 89.53 -15.52
CA MET A 949 -63.52 90.57 -16.37
C MET A 949 -64.59 91.56 -16.84
N VAL A 950 -64.33 92.84 -16.66
CA VAL A 950 -65.21 93.93 -17.10
C VAL A 950 -65.09 94.19 -18.60
N THR A 951 -66.23 94.49 -19.24
CA THR A 951 -66.33 94.98 -20.61
C THR A 951 -67.31 96.16 -20.71
N GLY A 952 -67.12 97.02 -21.72
CA GLY A 952 -67.90 98.25 -21.92
C GLY A 952 -67.55 99.37 -20.95
N VAL A 953 -68.33 100.44 -20.95
CA VAL A 953 -68.09 101.59 -20.08
C VAL A 953 -68.43 101.24 -18.62
N ARG A 954 -67.51 101.52 -17.70
CA ARG A 954 -67.72 101.33 -16.25
C ARG A 954 -67.16 102.49 -15.44
N THR A 955 -67.73 102.68 -14.26
CA THR A 955 -67.21 103.62 -13.26
C THR A 955 -66.44 102.81 -12.22
N ILE A 956 -65.16 103.11 -12.05
CA ILE A 956 -64.26 102.47 -11.06
C ILE A 956 -63.67 103.61 -10.23
N ASP A 957 -63.82 103.55 -8.91
CA ASP A 957 -63.34 104.56 -7.96
C ASP A 957 -63.73 106.00 -8.34
N GLY A 958 -64.96 106.18 -8.81
CA GLY A 958 -65.51 107.49 -9.21
C GLY A 958 -65.07 108.00 -10.58
N GLN A 959 -64.19 107.29 -11.31
CA GLN A 959 -63.75 107.64 -12.66
C GLN A 959 -64.36 106.70 -13.71
N LYS A 960 -64.72 107.27 -14.88
CA LYS A 960 -65.32 106.53 -15.99
C LYS A 960 -64.25 105.99 -16.93
N TYR A 961 -64.19 104.67 -17.07
CA TYR A 961 -63.28 103.97 -17.98
C TYR A 961 -64.08 103.26 -19.07
N ASP A 962 -63.52 103.21 -20.29
CA ASP A 962 -64.11 102.50 -21.42
C ASP A 962 -63.28 101.26 -21.73
N PHE A 963 -63.88 100.08 -21.54
CA PHE A 963 -63.28 98.78 -21.83
C PHE A 963 -63.86 98.18 -23.11
N GLY A 964 -63.00 97.70 -24.01
CA GLY A 964 -63.42 97.00 -25.23
C GLY A 964 -64.20 95.71 -24.94
N ALA A 965 -64.76 95.10 -25.99
CA ALA A 965 -65.37 93.77 -25.91
C ALA A 965 -64.35 92.67 -25.52
N ASP A 966 -63.07 92.96 -25.77
CA ASP A 966 -61.91 92.18 -25.36
C ASP A 966 -61.42 92.51 -23.94
N GLY A 967 -62.02 93.49 -23.24
CA GLY A 967 -61.66 93.89 -21.87
C GLY A 967 -60.59 94.98 -21.73
N VAL A 968 -60.13 95.59 -22.84
CA VAL A 968 -59.00 96.55 -22.86
C VAL A 968 -59.43 98.01 -22.61
N CYS A 969 -58.73 98.74 -21.72
CA CYS A 969 -58.99 100.16 -21.36
C CYS A 969 -58.36 101.21 -22.32
N LYS A 970 -59.08 102.29 -22.69
CA LYS A 970 -58.74 103.16 -23.86
C LYS A 970 -58.24 104.63 -23.69
N ASN A 971 -58.23 105.32 -22.53
CA ASN A 971 -57.84 106.78 -22.42
C ASN A 971 -56.94 107.16 -21.19
N VAL A 972 -55.83 107.94 -21.34
CA VAL A 972 -54.93 108.46 -20.25
C VAL A 972 -54.31 109.87 -20.57
N GLN A 973 -54.16 110.82 -19.61
CA GLN A 973 -53.58 112.21 -19.75
C GLN A 973 -52.13 112.38 -19.20
N SER A 974 -51.37 113.41 -19.64
CA SER A 974 -49.95 113.73 -19.30
C SER A 974 -49.74 114.49 -17.95
N GLY A 975 -48.72 114.14 -17.15
CA GLY A 975 -48.35 114.79 -15.87
C GLY A 975 -47.41 113.96 -14.98
N TRP A 976 -47.06 114.48 -13.78
CA TRP A 976 -46.36 113.67 -12.76
C TRP A 976 -47.30 112.57 -12.23
N ASN A 977 -46.81 111.33 -12.15
CA ASN A 977 -47.56 110.18 -11.67
C ASN A 977 -46.67 109.37 -10.69
N LEU A 978 -47.25 108.94 -9.57
CA LEU A 978 -46.59 108.12 -8.55
C LEU A 978 -47.12 106.69 -8.65
N GLU A 979 -46.26 105.76 -9.01
CA GLU A 979 -46.59 104.34 -9.11
C GLU A 979 -45.58 103.51 -8.29
N ASN A 980 -46.07 102.71 -7.35
CA ASN A 980 -45.24 101.87 -6.47
C ASN A 980 -44.09 102.64 -5.78
N GLU A 981 -44.39 103.79 -5.19
CA GLU A 981 -43.43 104.70 -4.52
C GLU A 981 -42.41 105.40 -5.45
N ASP A 982 -42.44 105.14 -6.76
CA ASP A 982 -41.58 105.76 -7.76
C ASP A 982 -42.32 106.86 -8.56
N TRP A 983 -41.67 108.01 -8.74
CA TRP A 983 -42.21 109.12 -9.53
C TRP A 983 -41.83 109.04 -11.01
N TYR A 984 -42.83 109.18 -11.87
CA TYR A 984 -42.72 109.24 -13.34
C TYR A 984 -43.29 110.58 -13.85
N TYR A 985 -42.78 111.08 -14.96
CA TYR A 985 -43.43 112.18 -15.70
C TYR A 985 -44.00 111.64 -17.01
N ILE A 986 -45.33 111.53 -17.11
CA ILE A 986 -46.02 110.97 -18.27
C ILE A 986 -46.27 112.07 -19.33
N ILE A 987 -45.86 111.82 -20.57
CA ILE A 987 -46.18 112.63 -21.74
C ILE A 987 -46.83 111.70 -22.77
N ASP A 988 -48.07 112.02 -23.15
CA ASP A 988 -48.89 111.29 -24.13
C ASP A 988 -48.95 109.78 -23.87
N GLY A 989 -49.23 109.43 -22.61
CA GLY A 989 -49.38 108.06 -22.14
C GLY A 989 -48.07 107.29 -21.92
N SER A 990 -46.90 107.93 -22.07
CA SER A 990 -45.60 107.29 -21.86
C SER A 990 -44.71 108.07 -20.88
N PRO A 991 -43.90 107.40 -20.02
CA PRO A 991 -42.97 108.06 -19.14
C PRO A 991 -41.82 108.73 -19.92
N LYS A 992 -41.54 110.00 -19.62
CA LYS A 992 -40.38 110.76 -20.10
C LYS A 992 -39.11 110.16 -19.53
N LYS A 993 -38.11 109.94 -20.38
CA LYS A 993 -36.79 109.44 -19.99
C LYS A 993 -35.70 110.48 -20.25
N GLY A 994 -34.63 110.44 -19.47
CA GLY A 994 -33.50 111.38 -19.53
C GLY A 994 -33.80 112.76 -18.96
N TRP A 995 -33.00 113.75 -19.37
CA TRP A 995 -33.14 115.13 -18.91
C TRP A 995 -34.51 115.73 -19.25
N LEU A 996 -35.11 116.40 -18.27
CA LEU A 996 -36.36 117.14 -18.37
C LEU A 996 -36.15 118.54 -17.77
N LEU A 997 -36.33 119.59 -18.58
CA LEU A 997 -36.34 120.97 -18.11
C LEU A 997 -37.80 121.40 -17.90
N LEU A 998 -38.19 121.65 -16.65
CA LEU A 998 -39.48 122.26 -16.33
C LEU A 998 -39.22 123.65 -15.78
N GLY A 999 -39.71 124.68 -16.49
CA GLY A 999 -39.40 126.06 -16.19
C GLY A 999 -37.89 126.32 -16.27
N ASN A 1000 -37.26 126.63 -15.13
CA ASN A 1000 -35.82 126.89 -15.02
C ASN A 1000 -35.06 125.77 -14.27
N THR A 1001 -35.72 124.64 -14.01
CA THR A 1001 -35.18 123.56 -13.17
C THR A 1001 -35.01 122.28 -13.98
N TRP A 1002 -33.82 121.71 -13.93
CA TRP A 1002 -33.52 120.43 -14.56
C TRP A 1002 -33.86 119.27 -13.61
N TYR A 1003 -34.54 118.28 -14.15
CA TYR A 1003 -34.81 116.97 -13.56
C TYR A 1003 -34.15 115.90 -14.42
N TYR A 1004 -33.80 114.77 -13.81
CA TYR A 1004 -33.29 113.62 -14.53
C TYR A 1004 -34.18 112.41 -14.26
N LEU A 1005 -34.84 111.94 -15.33
CA LEU A 1005 -35.61 110.70 -15.32
C LEU A 1005 -34.68 109.61 -15.84
N ASP A 1006 -34.64 108.47 -15.14
CA ASP A 1006 -33.77 107.37 -15.49
C ASP A 1006 -33.94 106.99 -16.97
N SER A 1007 -32.82 106.89 -17.69
CA SER A 1007 -32.84 106.67 -19.13
C SER A 1007 -33.46 105.33 -19.54
N SER A 1008 -33.52 104.35 -18.63
CA SER A 1008 -34.09 103.03 -18.87
C SER A 1008 -35.52 102.90 -18.35
N THR A 1009 -35.79 103.35 -17.12
CA THR A 1009 -37.09 103.14 -16.45
C THR A 1009 -38.01 104.36 -16.53
N GLY A 1010 -37.48 105.58 -16.66
CA GLY A 1010 -38.26 106.82 -16.58
C GLY A 1010 -38.53 107.30 -15.14
N ILE A 1011 -37.96 106.63 -14.14
CA ILE A 1011 -38.08 107.00 -12.72
C ILE A 1011 -37.28 108.28 -12.45
N MET A 1012 -37.86 109.25 -11.75
CA MET A 1012 -37.17 110.48 -11.33
C MET A 1012 -36.05 110.19 -10.33
N ARG A 1013 -34.83 110.65 -10.62
CA ARG A 1013 -33.66 110.46 -9.75
C ARG A 1013 -33.50 111.63 -8.76
N THR A 1014 -33.11 111.30 -7.53
CA THR A 1014 -32.67 112.22 -6.47
C THR A 1014 -31.21 111.88 -6.08
N GLY A 1015 -30.48 112.79 -5.43
CA GLY A 1015 -29.09 112.59 -5.01
C GLY A 1015 -28.06 112.66 -6.14
N TRP A 1016 -26.89 112.00 -5.96
CA TRP A 1016 -25.82 111.96 -6.96
C TRP A 1016 -26.23 111.16 -8.20
N VAL A 1017 -26.12 111.77 -9.38
CA VAL A 1017 -26.43 111.14 -10.66
C VAL A 1017 -25.24 111.29 -11.60
N ASN A 1018 -24.72 110.17 -12.12
CA ASN A 1018 -23.68 110.19 -13.15
C ASN A 1018 -24.32 110.04 -14.53
N VAL A 1019 -24.15 111.06 -15.39
CA VAL A 1019 -24.61 111.02 -16.77
C VAL A 1019 -23.44 111.39 -17.68
N ASN A 1020 -23.08 110.50 -18.62
CA ASN A 1020 -21.99 110.69 -19.56
C ASN A 1020 -20.66 111.08 -18.89
N ASN A 1021 -20.31 110.36 -17.80
CA ASN A 1021 -19.08 110.54 -17.04
C ASN A 1021 -18.96 111.91 -16.34
N GLN A 1022 -20.09 112.56 -16.10
CA GLN A 1022 -20.21 113.79 -15.33
C GLN A 1022 -21.20 113.58 -14.19
N TRP A 1023 -20.82 113.99 -12.98
CA TRP A 1023 -21.66 113.89 -11.80
C TRP A 1023 -22.51 115.13 -11.60
N TYR A 1024 -23.79 114.93 -11.34
CA TYR A 1024 -24.79 115.93 -10.99
C TYR A 1024 -25.36 115.59 -9.62
N TYR A 1025 -25.95 116.57 -8.95
CA TYR A 1025 -26.67 116.32 -7.71
C TYR A 1025 -28.09 116.87 -7.82
N MET A 1026 -29.07 116.01 -7.56
CA MET A 1026 -30.48 116.32 -7.55
C MET A 1026 -30.92 116.41 -6.07
N ASP A 1027 -31.70 117.41 -5.71
CA ASP A 1027 -32.25 117.52 -4.35
C ASP A 1027 -33.31 116.44 -4.09
N SER A 1028 -33.91 116.48 -2.89
CA SER A 1028 -34.96 115.53 -2.49
C SER A 1028 -36.22 115.57 -3.35
N ASN A 1029 -36.42 116.65 -4.12
CA ASN A 1029 -37.54 116.80 -5.06
C ASN A 1029 -37.12 116.51 -6.51
N GLY A 1030 -35.91 116.00 -6.72
CA GLY A 1030 -35.37 115.67 -8.04
C GLY A 1030 -34.88 116.88 -8.83
N ALA A 1031 -34.79 118.07 -8.22
CA ALA A 1031 -34.30 119.28 -8.87
C ALA A 1031 -32.77 119.36 -8.82
N MET A 1032 -32.12 119.58 -9.96
CA MET A 1032 -30.67 119.63 -10.07
C MET A 1032 -30.08 120.90 -9.41
N LEU A 1033 -29.11 120.72 -8.51
CA LEU A 1033 -28.40 121.81 -7.84
C LEU A 1033 -27.35 122.48 -8.77
N THR A 1034 -27.11 123.78 -8.56
CA THR A 1034 -26.08 124.58 -9.26
C THR A 1034 -25.30 125.47 -8.28
N GLY A 1035 -24.09 125.91 -8.65
CA GLY A 1035 -23.20 126.75 -7.83
C GLY A 1035 -22.31 125.95 -6.87
N TYR A 1036 -21.67 126.64 -5.91
CA TYR A 1036 -20.97 125.99 -4.80
C TYR A 1036 -21.98 125.39 -3.84
N GLN A 1037 -21.93 124.08 -3.65
CA GLN A 1037 -22.79 123.31 -2.77
C GLN A 1037 -21.94 122.50 -1.82
N LYS A 1038 -22.28 122.51 -0.53
CA LYS A 1038 -21.63 121.66 0.48
C LYS A 1038 -22.46 120.39 0.62
N ILE A 1039 -21.95 119.26 0.12
CA ILE A 1039 -22.61 117.96 0.14
C ILE A 1039 -21.71 117.00 0.91
N GLU A 1040 -22.25 116.29 1.90
CA GLU A 1040 -21.50 115.31 2.71
C GLU A 1040 -20.17 115.86 3.26
N ASN A 1041 -20.25 117.11 3.74
CA ASN A 1041 -19.13 117.86 4.32
C ASN A 1041 -17.99 118.27 3.37
N GLN A 1042 -18.16 118.07 2.05
CA GLN A 1042 -17.22 118.50 1.01
C GLN A 1042 -17.86 119.55 0.10
N TRP A 1043 -17.08 120.54 -0.33
CA TRP A 1043 -17.55 121.57 -1.26
C TRP A 1043 -17.40 121.07 -2.71
N TYR A 1044 -18.50 121.12 -3.44
CA TYR A 1044 -18.58 120.86 -4.88
C TYR A 1044 -19.03 122.11 -5.59
N TYR A 1045 -18.48 122.36 -6.77
CA TYR A 1045 -18.99 123.41 -7.66
C TYR A 1045 -19.70 122.76 -8.86
N PHE A 1046 -20.99 123.03 -8.99
CA PHE A 1046 -21.81 122.66 -10.14
C PHE A 1046 -21.98 123.87 -11.05
N ASN A 1047 -21.62 123.75 -12.32
CA ASN A 1047 -21.68 124.91 -13.21
C ASN A 1047 -23.14 125.35 -13.43
N LYS A 1048 -23.38 126.66 -13.48
CA LYS A 1048 -24.69 127.23 -13.82
C LYS A 1048 -24.74 127.51 -15.32
N SER A 1049 -25.45 126.68 -16.08
CA SER A 1049 -25.78 126.94 -17.49
C SER A 1049 -27.30 126.87 -17.70
N LEU A 1050 -27.88 127.94 -18.25
CA LEU A 1050 -29.32 128.06 -18.51
C LEU A 1050 -29.67 127.90 -20.00
N LYS A 1051 -28.72 127.51 -20.87
CA LYS A 1051 -28.94 127.32 -22.31
C LYS A 1051 -28.29 126.06 -22.91
N LYS A 1052 -27.54 125.28 -22.14
CA LYS A 1052 -26.95 123.97 -22.49
C LYS A 1052 -26.87 123.09 -21.23
N ILE A 1053 -26.85 121.76 -21.39
CA ILE A 1053 -26.64 120.79 -20.29
C ILE A 1053 -25.41 121.27 -19.48
N PRO A 1054 -25.53 121.51 -18.17
CA PRO A 1054 -24.41 122.03 -17.38
C PRO A 1054 -23.26 121.02 -17.30
N ASN A 1055 -22.01 121.50 -17.28
CA ASN A 1055 -20.87 120.62 -17.00
C ASN A 1055 -20.95 120.19 -15.52
N GLY A 1056 -20.95 118.89 -15.24
CA GLY A 1056 -21.06 118.31 -13.90
C GLY A 1056 -19.97 118.73 -12.89
N ALA A 1057 -20.03 118.17 -11.68
CA ALA A 1057 -19.24 118.57 -10.51
C ALA A 1057 -17.72 118.45 -10.71
N LEU A 1058 -16.98 119.47 -10.28
CA LEU A 1058 -15.52 119.43 -10.08
C LEU A 1058 -15.21 119.18 -8.59
N GLY A 1059 -14.57 118.05 -8.26
CA GLY A 1059 -14.21 117.68 -6.89
C GLY A 1059 -12.84 118.23 -6.45
N TYR A 1060 -12.75 118.76 -5.23
CA TYR A 1060 -11.51 119.25 -4.61
C TYR A 1060 -11.28 118.57 -3.25
N THR A 1061 -10.07 118.04 -3.03
CA THR A 1061 -9.61 117.52 -1.73
C THR A 1061 -8.27 118.19 -1.35
N GLY A 1062 -8.28 119.06 -0.33
CA GLY A 1062 -7.09 119.74 0.22
C GLY A 1062 -6.98 121.24 -0.14
N VAL A 1063 -6.72 122.09 0.85
CA VAL A 1063 -7.11 123.52 0.93
C VAL A 1063 -6.10 124.49 0.26
N THR A 1064 -6.40 124.90 -1.00
CA THR A 1064 -6.41 126.25 -1.66
C THR A 1064 -5.40 127.39 -1.32
N PRO A 1065 -5.17 128.44 -2.18
CA PRO A 1065 -5.80 128.77 -3.48
C PRO A 1065 -4.85 129.32 -4.61
N ILE A 1066 -5.38 129.31 -5.84
CA ILE A 1066 -5.08 130.25 -6.96
C ILE A 1066 -3.67 130.12 -7.61
N MET A 1067 -3.66 130.12 -8.95
CA MET A 1067 -2.51 129.99 -9.88
C MET A 1067 -2.04 128.53 -10.07
N GLY A 1068 -2.50 127.79 -11.08
CA GLY A 1068 -2.26 128.15 -12.48
C GLY A 1068 -0.77 128.00 -12.81
N THR A 1069 -0.39 126.81 -13.29
CA THR A 1069 0.83 126.45 -14.05
C THR A 1069 2.03 127.41 -14.00
N SER A 1070 3.14 127.02 -13.35
CA SER A 1070 4.46 127.57 -13.75
C SER A 1070 5.63 126.58 -13.55
N THR A 1071 6.33 126.34 -14.67
CA THR A 1071 7.78 126.23 -14.96
C THR A 1071 8.84 125.86 -13.91
N LEU A 1072 8.52 125.57 -12.64
CA LEU A 1072 9.50 125.39 -11.57
C LEU A 1072 10.08 123.97 -11.42
N GLY A 1073 9.66 123.03 -12.29
CA GLY A 1073 10.12 121.64 -12.25
C GLY A 1073 9.32 120.78 -11.28
N LYS A 1074 9.40 119.45 -11.45
CA LYS A 1074 8.50 118.48 -10.81
C LYS A 1074 9.08 117.79 -9.58
N ASP A 1075 10.35 118.02 -9.24
CA ASP A 1075 10.95 117.41 -8.06
C ASP A 1075 11.28 118.45 -6.98
N ARG A 1076 11.10 117.99 -5.75
CA ARG A 1076 11.24 118.77 -4.52
C ARG A 1076 12.63 119.38 -4.36
N VAL A 1077 13.68 118.71 -4.81
CA VAL A 1077 15.06 119.16 -4.60
C VAL A 1077 15.38 120.33 -5.55
N THR A 1078 14.96 120.23 -6.81
CA THR A 1078 15.10 121.31 -7.79
C THR A 1078 14.28 122.55 -7.44
N VAL A 1079 13.07 122.36 -6.91
CA VAL A 1079 12.21 123.47 -6.45
C VAL A 1079 12.80 124.16 -5.23
N VAL A 1080 13.29 123.40 -4.25
CA VAL A 1080 13.93 123.97 -3.04
C VAL A 1080 15.24 124.68 -3.39
N GLN A 1081 16.07 124.14 -4.28
CA GLN A 1081 17.31 124.81 -4.72
C GLN A 1081 17.04 126.10 -5.51
N LYS A 1082 15.98 126.14 -6.33
CA LYS A 1082 15.56 127.35 -7.07
C LYS A 1082 14.90 128.40 -6.18
N ILE A 1083 14.18 127.99 -5.15
CA ILE A 1083 13.61 128.90 -4.14
C ILE A 1083 14.74 129.46 -3.26
N VAL A 1084 15.71 128.64 -2.86
CA VAL A 1084 16.89 129.09 -2.12
C VAL A 1084 17.73 130.06 -2.96
N SER A 1085 17.94 129.81 -4.27
CA SER A 1085 18.68 130.71 -5.14
C SER A 1085 17.93 132.02 -5.44
N HIS A 1086 16.61 132.00 -5.61
CA HIS A 1086 15.80 133.22 -5.75
C HIS A 1086 15.78 134.05 -4.46
N TYR A 1087 15.73 133.41 -3.30
CA TYR A 1087 15.74 134.08 -2.01
C TYR A 1087 17.12 134.70 -1.70
N THR A 1088 18.20 133.99 -2.02
CA THR A 1088 19.58 134.48 -1.91
C THR A 1088 19.86 135.65 -2.88
N ALA A 1089 19.27 135.62 -4.08
CA ALA A 1089 19.34 136.73 -5.04
C ALA A 1089 18.48 137.95 -4.65
N SER A 1090 17.58 137.82 -3.67
CA SER A 1090 16.67 138.89 -3.25
C SER A 1090 17.17 139.75 -2.07
N GLY A 1091 18.33 139.40 -1.48
CA GLY A 1091 18.97 140.19 -0.41
C GLY A 1091 18.23 140.23 0.93
N LYS A 1092 17.31 139.30 1.20
CA LYS A 1092 16.53 139.23 2.47
C LYS A 1092 16.86 137.95 3.26
N LEU A 1093 16.80 138.04 4.60
CA LEU A 1093 17.13 136.97 5.56
C LEU A 1093 15.99 135.95 5.74
N TYR A 1094 16.32 134.65 5.68
CA TYR A 1094 15.37 133.52 5.68
C TYR A 1094 14.88 133.18 7.10
N PRO A 1095 13.56 133.13 7.40
CA PRO A 1095 13.08 132.90 8.75
C PRO A 1095 12.83 131.40 9.02
N SER A 1096 13.86 130.70 9.52
CA SER A 1096 13.86 129.25 9.77
C SER A 1096 13.01 128.78 10.98
N ASN A 1097 12.41 129.67 11.76
CA ASN A 1097 11.87 129.34 13.08
C ASN A 1097 10.36 129.05 13.14
N ALA A 1098 9.64 129.09 12.01
CA ALA A 1098 8.17 129.12 12.01
C ALA A 1098 7.45 127.80 11.65
N LEU A 1099 8.14 126.66 11.47
CA LEU A 1099 7.50 125.45 10.91
C LEU A 1099 7.72 124.12 11.67
N ASN A 1100 8.19 124.12 12.92
CA ASN A 1100 8.35 122.89 13.74
C ASN A 1100 7.24 122.71 14.79
N GLY A 1101 6.52 121.57 14.72
CA GLY A 1101 5.68 120.98 15.80
C GLY A 1101 4.41 120.33 15.21
N VAL A 1102 4.31 119.03 14.89
CA VAL A 1102 4.52 117.72 15.57
C VAL A 1102 3.44 117.34 16.60
N GLY A 1103 2.77 116.20 16.40
CA GLY A 1103 2.03 115.44 17.41
C GLY A 1103 1.32 114.18 16.85
N VAL A 1104 1.68 112.99 17.35
CA VAL A 1104 1.31 111.61 16.90
C VAL A 1104 0.82 110.78 18.11
N LEU A 1105 0.24 109.58 17.84
CA LEU A 1105 0.14 108.31 18.64
C LEU A 1105 -1.31 107.94 19.06
N GLY A 1106 -1.85 106.71 19.05
CA GLY A 1106 -1.39 105.33 18.77
C GLY A 1106 -1.98 104.31 19.79
N GLY A 1107 -2.43 103.10 19.38
CA GLY A 1107 -2.58 101.86 20.21
C GLY A 1107 -4.01 101.33 20.50
N THR A 1108 -4.51 100.23 19.90
CA THR A 1108 -4.48 98.75 20.22
C THR A 1108 -5.62 98.16 21.08
N GLY A 1109 -6.33 97.12 20.58
CA GLY A 1109 -6.83 95.97 21.37
C GLY A 1109 -8.32 95.53 21.27
N GLY A 1110 -8.58 94.33 20.72
CA GLY A 1110 -9.45 93.28 21.33
C GLY A 1110 -10.99 93.24 21.17
N ALA A 1111 -11.46 92.12 20.58
CA ALA A 1111 -12.69 91.35 20.84
C ALA A 1111 -14.10 91.80 20.34
N GLN A 1112 -14.68 90.90 19.51
CA GLN A 1112 -16.06 90.40 19.41
C GLN A 1112 -17.31 91.31 19.34
N TYR A 1113 -18.23 90.84 18.48
CA TYR A 1113 -19.66 91.13 18.27
C TYR A 1113 -20.06 92.22 17.26
N CYS A 1114 -20.64 91.71 16.17
CA CYS A 1114 -21.87 92.12 15.47
C CYS A 1114 -22.13 93.58 15.03
N HIS A 1115 -22.55 93.62 13.76
CA HIS A 1115 -23.58 94.45 13.14
C HIS A 1115 -23.22 95.79 12.46
N PHE A 1116 -23.54 95.76 11.16
CA PHE A 1116 -24.06 96.78 10.25
C PHE A 1116 -23.20 97.97 9.78
N LEU A 1117 -23.02 97.90 8.45
CA LEU A 1117 -22.92 98.92 7.40
C LEU A 1117 -21.66 99.77 7.29
#